data_AF-A0A8S1E7R1-F1
#
_entry.id   AF-A0A8S1E7R1-F1
#
_cell.length_a   1.000
_cell.length_b   1.000
_cell.length_c   1.000
_cell.angle_alpha   90.00
_cell.angle_beta   90.00
_cell.angle_gamma   90.00
#
_symmetry.space_group_name_H-M   'P 1'
#
loop_
_entity.id
_entity.type
_entity.pdbx_description
1 polymer ?
#
loop_
_entity_poly.entity_id
_entity_poly.type
_entity_poly.pdbx_seq_one_letter_code
_entity_poly.pdbx_strand_id
1 'polypeptide(L)'
;MLPNWRRAPWPTLNDRLAEEMQAVLQINNLNDAWTAWKTTLVGCVSECVPSRKSRPKRRLLPWLDKKLKKIIKIKDELFAKWQVEKTLESRNLFETARRASQGAVRLAKDRWFWALGRGPGGAAIFWKFIHSKTKVPIKTTSFSVDGRIFSEPAAVASKFQESFKQNFSPPEADFPFLRRVPSQEEKLSEWRITESDVDNLLHVLDAKSATGPDGVPAVLLKRCAKTLCPSLAHIFNLSLRACDLPADWKCAAVTPIPKDGEKSDLRNYRPISVTSLVGKLLEKHVRNQLAGFLDTNKALPDNQHGFRERRSCTTMLLRTLDSWTAAIDKNSGGHVHAIFLDWAKAFDKVPHQRLLSKLQHHGIDGAALEWLKNFLVGRSQFVRFGGARSEPCVVSSGVVQGSVLGPLLFNVYVSDLPAVVKTNLVQYADDCTIFREVTSQDDVDELQEDLALIDIWCVNNGMQLNAKKCVAMDLSRARQPWLPQYMIGGAVLEYVSTQRLLGVHIARDLRWNHHVDVQRKKAAQTLGFAARNLRGCTQRVKRMAYLTLVKPKLFYGTPAWHPWTKTNTEKMARTQNKALHFIHGRHVPPPEKQNMLSVPAQLAYNDLLFFKKSLCGLTEYNAMARITEGRVHRGDDPLHPRLQQPPARTELGQNAFDYRIVAEWNAAPPAIKDCTAAQFPAVCKAYVSAIY
;
A
#
# COMPACT_ATOMS: atom_id res chain seq x y z
N MET A 1 11.42 27.60 -15.62
CA MET A 1 12.11 27.60 -14.31
C MET A 1 11.19 27.01 -13.24
N LEU A 2 11.66 26.70 -12.02
CA LEU A 2 10.81 26.17 -10.95
C LEU A 2 10.86 27.08 -9.71
N PRO A 3 9.77 27.22 -8.92
CA PRO A 3 9.81 27.98 -7.68
C PRO A 3 10.84 27.44 -6.68
N ASN A 4 11.53 28.34 -5.98
CA ASN A 4 12.49 28.00 -4.94
C ASN A 4 11.89 28.17 -3.55
N TRP A 5 11.07 27.20 -3.13
CA TRP A 5 10.37 27.17 -1.82
C TRP A 5 11.28 27.34 -0.59
N ARG A 6 12.60 27.16 -0.72
CA ARG A 6 13.54 27.38 0.39
C ARG A 6 13.85 28.86 0.63
N ARG A 7 13.63 29.71 -0.37
CA ARG A 7 13.84 31.16 -0.32
C ARG A 7 12.52 31.90 -0.47
N ALA A 8 11.39 31.21 -0.29
CA ALA A 8 10.08 31.85 -0.35
C ALA A 8 9.91 32.78 0.87
N PRO A 9 9.54 34.06 0.66
CA PRO A 9 9.20 34.97 1.75
C PRO A 9 7.80 34.65 2.27
N TRP A 10 7.70 33.62 3.13
CA TRP A 10 6.40 33.11 3.59
C TRP A 10 5.48 34.15 4.26
N PRO A 11 5.97 35.08 5.11
CA PRO A 11 5.13 36.14 5.67
C PRO A 11 4.52 37.03 4.58
N THR A 12 5.36 37.63 3.73
CA THR A 12 4.92 38.48 2.62
C THR A 12 3.96 37.77 1.67
N LEU A 13 4.24 36.50 1.36
CA LEU A 13 3.35 35.69 0.52
C LEU A 13 2.01 35.44 1.21
N ASN A 14 1.98 35.19 2.52
CA ASN A 14 0.74 35.01 3.27
C ASN A 14 -0.07 36.30 3.36
N ASP A 15 0.57 37.43 3.62
CA ASP A 15 -0.13 38.72 3.74
C ASP A 15 -0.81 39.08 2.43
N ARG A 16 -0.08 38.93 1.31
CA ARG A 16 -0.62 39.18 -0.02
C ARG A 16 -1.72 38.20 -0.41
N LEU A 17 -1.56 36.91 -0.11
CA LEU A 17 -2.63 35.93 -0.31
C LEU A 17 -3.86 36.26 0.54
N ALA A 18 -3.69 36.79 1.75
CA ALA A 18 -4.81 37.14 2.62
C ALA A 18 -5.66 38.28 2.05
N GLU A 19 -5.01 39.26 1.42
CA GLU A 19 -5.66 40.38 0.73
C GLU A 19 -6.33 39.92 -0.58
N GLU A 20 -5.57 39.30 -1.49
CA GLU A 20 -6.08 38.97 -2.82
C GLU A 20 -7.13 37.84 -2.82
N MET A 21 -7.10 36.92 -1.84
CA MET A 21 -8.08 35.82 -1.76
C MET A 21 -9.48 36.26 -1.30
N GLN A 22 -9.66 37.49 -0.78
CA GLN A 22 -10.97 38.01 -0.41
C GLN A 22 -11.90 38.11 -1.62
N ALA A 23 -11.36 38.46 -2.79
CA ALA A 23 -12.13 38.55 -4.02
C ALA A 23 -12.75 37.21 -4.42
N VAL A 24 -12.08 36.08 -4.12
CA VAL A 24 -12.60 34.73 -4.42
C VAL A 24 -13.87 34.42 -3.64
N LEU A 25 -14.00 34.95 -2.41
CA LEU A 25 -15.17 34.71 -1.55
C LEU A 25 -16.46 35.32 -2.11
N GLN A 26 -16.35 36.29 -3.02
CA GLN A 26 -17.48 36.95 -3.65
C GLN A 26 -17.95 36.25 -4.94
N ILE A 27 -17.20 35.27 -5.43
CA ILE A 27 -17.53 34.55 -6.67
C ILE A 27 -18.43 33.36 -6.33
N ASN A 28 -19.62 33.31 -6.93
CA ASN A 28 -20.62 32.25 -6.69
C ASN A 28 -20.59 31.11 -7.73
N ASN A 29 -19.92 31.31 -8.86
CA ASN A 29 -19.72 30.24 -9.84
C ASN A 29 -18.48 29.41 -9.48
N LEU A 30 -18.62 28.07 -9.46
CA LEU A 30 -17.54 27.16 -9.07
C LEU A 30 -16.28 27.26 -9.95
N ASN A 31 -16.45 27.25 -11.28
CA ASN A 31 -15.32 27.26 -12.20
C ASN A 31 -14.62 28.62 -12.21
N ASP A 32 -15.38 29.71 -12.10
CA ASP A 32 -14.83 31.06 -12.01
C ASP A 32 -14.09 31.25 -10.68
N ALA A 33 -14.67 30.80 -9.56
CA ALA A 33 -14.04 30.87 -8.25
C ALA A 33 -12.73 30.06 -8.21
N TRP A 34 -12.74 28.83 -8.74
CA TRP A 34 -11.54 28.01 -8.84
C TRP A 34 -10.47 28.65 -9.75
N THR A 35 -10.88 29.18 -10.90
CA THR A 35 -9.96 29.80 -11.87
C THR A 35 -9.32 31.07 -11.28
N ALA A 36 -10.12 31.93 -10.64
CA ALA A 36 -9.64 33.09 -9.92
C ALA A 36 -8.66 32.68 -8.81
N TRP A 37 -9.08 31.75 -7.94
CA TRP A 37 -8.23 31.26 -6.84
C TRP A 37 -6.89 30.71 -7.31
N LYS A 38 -6.90 29.86 -8.35
CA LYS A 38 -5.69 29.27 -8.93
C LYS A 38 -4.80 30.36 -9.55
N THR A 39 -5.39 31.32 -10.26
CA THR A 39 -4.65 32.40 -10.94
C THR A 39 -4.01 33.34 -9.92
N THR A 40 -4.75 33.77 -8.89
CA THR A 40 -4.25 34.55 -7.75
C THR A 40 -3.10 33.83 -7.05
N LEU A 41 -3.27 32.53 -6.75
CA LEU A 41 -2.25 31.71 -6.11
C LEU A 41 -0.96 31.64 -6.94
N VAL A 42 -1.09 31.38 -8.25
CA VAL A 42 0.05 31.27 -9.17
C VAL A 42 0.72 32.63 -9.39
N GLY A 43 -0.07 33.71 -9.49
CA GLY A 43 0.40 35.09 -9.60
C GLY A 43 1.26 35.49 -8.39
N CYS A 44 0.69 35.40 -7.19
CA CYS A 44 1.39 35.61 -5.92
C CYS A 44 2.70 34.81 -5.82
N VAL A 45 2.69 33.53 -6.21
CA VAL A 45 3.90 32.69 -6.20
C VAL A 45 4.92 33.18 -7.22
N SER A 46 4.49 33.53 -8.43
CA SER A 46 5.39 33.94 -9.51
C SER A 46 6.12 35.26 -9.19
N GLU A 47 5.45 36.15 -8.47
CA GLU A 47 5.98 37.46 -8.08
C GLU A 47 6.83 37.38 -6.81
N CYS A 48 6.34 36.70 -5.77
CA CYS A 48 7.01 36.69 -4.46
C CYS A 48 8.06 35.58 -4.33
N VAL A 49 7.94 34.45 -5.03
CA VAL A 49 8.83 33.30 -4.83
C VAL A 49 9.95 33.27 -5.87
N PRO A 50 11.23 33.39 -5.46
CA PRO A 50 12.34 33.37 -6.40
C PRO A 50 12.34 32.09 -7.24
N SER A 51 12.54 32.24 -8.54
CA SER A 51 12.68 31.11 -9.45
C SER A 51 14.09 30.50 -9.39
N ARG A 52 14.20 29.22 -9.70
CA ARG A 52 15.48 28.52 -9.91
C ARG A 52 15.47 27.77 -11.22
N LYS A 53 16.60 27.79 -11.94
CA LYS A 53 16.81 26.92 -13.09
C LYS A 53 16.74 25.46 -12.63
N SER A 54 15.88 24.67 -13.26
CA SER A 54 15.86 23.22 -13.08
C SER A 54 17.16 22.69 -13.68
N ARG A 55 18.16 22.41 -12.84
CA ARG A 55 19.36 21.74 -13.31
C ARG A 55 19.04 20.25 -13.37
N PRO A 56 19.41 19.55 -14.46
CA PRO A 56 19.34 18.09 -14.46
C PRO A 56 20.05 17.62 -13.19
N LYS A 57 19.39 16.73 -12.44
CA LYS A 57 19.98 16.14 -11.23
C LYS A 57 21.22 15.37 -11.66
N ARG A 58 22.38 16.05 -11.73
CA ARG A 58 23.66 15.35 -11.76
C ARG A 58 23.63 14.45 -10.53
N ARG A 59 23.88 13.15 -10.73
CA ARG A 59 24.10 12.19 -9.64
C ARG A 59 25.41 12.58 -8.95
N LEU A 60 25.42 13.73 -8.29
CA LEU A 60 26.52 14.14 -7.45
C LEU A 60 26.56 13.13 -6.31
N LEU A 61 27.70 12.47 -6.16
CA LEU A 61 27.95 11.59 -5.05
C LEU A 61 27.65 12.38 -3.77
N PRO A 62 26.84 11.85 -2.84
CA PRO A 62 26.37 12.62 -1.67
C PRO A 62 27.50 13.22 -0.81
N TRP A 63 28.68 12.59 -0.83
CA TRP A 63 29.89 13.01 -0.13
C TRP A 63 30.79 13.98 -0.91
N LEU A 64 30.42 14.36 -2.14
CA LEU A 64 31.23 15.23 -3.00
C LEU A 64 30.94 16.72 -2.75
N ASP A 65 31.61 17.30 -1.76
CA ASP A 65 31.52 18.71 -1.42
C ASP A 65 32.48 19.61 -2.25
N LYS A 66 32.44 20.93 -2.02
CA LYS A 66 33.30 21.90 -2.74
C LYS A 66 34.78 21.65 -2.46
N LYS A 67 35.15 21.26 -1.24
CA LYS A 67 36.55 21.03 -0.84
C LYS A 67 37.11 19.81 -1.57
N LEU A 68 36.36 18.71 -1.57
CA LEU A 68 36.75 17.48 -2.24
C LEU A 68 36.86 17.66 -3.76
N LYS A 69 35.97 18.45 -4.36
CA LYS A 69 36.08 18.81 -5.79
C LYS A 69 37.37 19.55 -6.11
N LYS A 70 37.81 20.48 -5.25
CA LYS A 70 39.08 21.20 -5.43
C LYS A 70 40.27 20.23 -5.38
N ILE A 71 40.28 19.30 -4.43
CA ILE A 71 41.33 18.27 -4.30
C ILE A 71 41.37 17.35 -5.53
N ILE A 72 40.21 16.92 -6.04
CA ILE A 72 40.13 16.11 -7.26
C ILE A 72 40.65 16.91 -8.47
N LYS A 73 40.29 18.19 -8.58
CA LYS A 73 40.74 19.07 -9.67
C LYS A 73 42.26 19.22 -9.68
N ILE A 74 42.89 19.46 -8.51
CA ILE A 74 44.36 19.57 -8.39
C ILE A 74 45.03 18.26 -8.85
N LYS A 75 44.48 17.10 -8.49
CA LYS A 75 44.97 15.80 -8.97
C LYS A 75 44.85 15.67 -10.50
N ASP A 76 43.74 16.11 -11.09
CA ASP A 76 43.52 16.04 -12.55
C ASP A 76 44.47 16.99 -13.30
N GLU A 77 44.71 18.20 -12.77
CA GLU A 77 45.67 19.16 -13.31
C GLU A 77 47.10 18.62 -13.27
N LEU A 78 47.52 18.04 -12.14
CA LEU A 78 48.84 17.43 -12.00
C LEU A 78 49.02 16.17 -12.86
N PHE A 79 47.93 15.43 -13.10
CA PHE A 79 47.95 14.33 -14.07
C PHE A 79 48.19 14.84 -15.48
N ALA A 80 47.50 15.90 -15.90
CA ALA A 80 47.71 16.51 -17.21
C ALA A 80 49.15 17.04 -17.36
N LYS A 81 49.69 17.69 -16.31
CA LYS A 81 51.09 18.15 -16.28
C LYS A 81 52.08 17.00 -16.47
N TRP A 82 51.91 15.89 -15.75
CA TRP A 82 52.75 14.69 -15.91
C TRP A 82 52.65 14.06 -17.31
N GLN A 83 51.46 14.05 -17.92
CA GLN A 83 51.28 13.51 -19.29
C GLN A 83 52.09 14.29 -20.34
N VAL A 84 52.30 15.59 -20.12
CA VAL A 84 53.10 16.46 -21.01
C VAL A 84 54.58 16.36 -20.67
N GLU A 85 54.97 16.61 -19.41
CA GLU A 85 56.37 16.76 -19.02
C GLU A 85 57.11 15.42 -18.89
N LYS A 86 56.42 14.35 -18.51
CA LYS A 86 56.96 12.99 -18.31
C LYS A 86 58.22 12.91 -17.42
N THR A 87 58.46 13.90 -16.57
CA THR A 87 59.59 13.94 -15.62
C THR A 87 59.30 13.16 -14.32
N LEU A 88 60.36 12.79 -13.59
CA LEU A 88 60.23 12.15 -12.27
C LEU A 88 59.53 13.07 -11.25
N GLU A 89 59.81 14.37 -11.31
CA GLU A 89 59.20 15.37 -10.43
C GLU A 89 57.69 15.52 -10.65
N SER A 90 57.26 15.68 -11.91
CA SER A 90 55.84 15.77 -12.25
C SER A 90 55.07 14.49 -11.89
N ARG A 91 55.70 13.32 -12.03
CA ARG A 91 55.16 12.03 -11.56
C ARG A 91 54.98 12.02 -10.04
N ASN A 92 55.99 12.43 -9.27
CA ASN A 92 55.93 12.45 -7.80
C ASN A 92 54.84 13.39 -7.27
N LEU A 93 54.69 14.56 -7.89
CA LEU A 93 53.63 15.52 -7.57
C LEU A 93 52.24 14.92 -7.85
N PHE A 94 52.05 14.27 -9.00
CA PHE A 94 50.80 13.57 -9.31
C PHE A 94 50.51 12.43 -8.34
N GLU A 95 51.50 11.58 -8.02
CA GLU A 95 51.30 10.46 -7.09
C GLU A 95 50.92 10.95 -5.68
N THR A 96 51.52 12.04 -5.21
CA THR A 96 51.19 12.68 -3.93
C THR A 96 49.76 13.20 -3.93
N ALA A 97 49.38 13.95 -4.98
CA ALA A 97 48.01 14.45 -5.13
C ALA A 97 46.98 13.32 -5.29
N ARG A 98 47.35 12.21 -5.95
CA ARG A 98 46.52 11.01 -6.07
C ARG A 98 46.26 10.38 -4.70
N ARG A 99 47.28 10.17 -3.88
CA ARG A 99 47.14 9.62 -2.51
C ARG A 99 46.29 10.55 -1.63
N ALA A 100 46.57 11.85 -1.65
CA ALA A 100 45.79 12.86 -0.93
C ALA A 100 44.32 12.87 -1.36
N SER A 101 44.05 12.81 -2.66
CA SER A 101 42.70 12.75 -3.22
C SER A 101 41.97 11.47 -2.80
N GLN A 102 42.62 10.31 -2.88
CA GLN A 102 42.04 9.03 -2.43
C GLN A 102 41.72 9.04 -0.93
N GLY A 103 42.61 9.59 -0.10
CA GLY A 103 42.38 9.78 1.33
C GLY A 103 41.21 10.71 1.62
N ALA A 104 41.15 11.87 0.96
CA ALA A 104 40.06 12.83 1.11
C ALA A 104 38.70 12.28 0.66
N VAL A 105 38.65 11.51 -0.43
CA VAL A 105 37.43 10.82 -0.88
C VAL A 105 36.96 9.83 0.17
N ARG A 106 37.88 9.04 0.75
CA ARG A 106 37.57 8.05 1.80
C ARG A 106 36.98 8.74 3.03
N LEU A 107 37.67 9.75 3.56
CA LEU A 107 37.23 10.51 4.73
C LEU A 107 35.86 11.19 4.52
N ALA A 108 35.65 11.82 3.36
CA ALA A 108 34.37 12.45 3.04
C ALA A 108 33.22 11.43 2.98
N LYS A 109 33.49 10.25 2.42
CA LYS A 109 32.52 9.15 2.34
C LYS A 109 32.19 8.59 3.72
N ASP A 110 33.21 8.38 4.56
CA ASP A 110 33.05 7.88 5.92
C ASP A 110 32.28 8.88 6.79
N ARG A 111 32.60 10.18 6.72
CA ARG A 111 31.86 11.25 7.40
C ARG A 111 30.40 11.29 6.98
N TRP A 112 30.13 11.19 5.67
CA TRP A 112 28.77 11.20 5.16
C TRP A 112 27.98 9.97 5.63
N PHE A 113 28.58 8.78 5.60
CA PHE A 113 27.94 7.56 6.09
C PHE A 113 27.75 7.56 7.61
N TRP A 114 28.64 8.19 8.37
CA TRP A 114 28.48 8.39 9.81
C TRP A 114 27.28 9.27 10.15
N ALA A 115 27.06 10.32 9.34
CA ALA A 115 25.94 11.24 9.47
C ALA A 115 24.61 10.64 8.93
N LEU A 116 24.65 9.59 8.12
CA LEU A 116 23.46 8.99 7.51
C LEU A 116 22.47 8.53 8.60
N GLY A 117 21.21 8.98 8.56
CA GLY A 117 20.24 8.62 9.59
C GLY A 117 20.45 9.28 10.96
N ARG A 118 21.36 10.26 11.12
CA ARG A 118 21.50 11.07 12.36
C ARG A 118 20.80 12.43 12.20
N GLY A 119 20.38 13.00 13.34
CA GLY A 119 19.86 14.35 13.45
C GLY A 119 18.55 14.61 12.69
N PRO A 120 18.03 15.85 12.76
CA PRO A 120 16.83 16.25 12.04
C PRO A 120 16.95 15.96 10.54
N GLY A 121 16.01 15.18 9.99
CA GLY A 121 15.99 14.80 8.57
C GLY A 121 16.93 13.65 8.17
N GLY A 122 17.70 13.07 9.10
CA GLY A 122 18.60 11.94 8.82
C GLY A 122 17.90 10.74 8.18
N ALA A 123 16.69 10.38 8.65
CA ALA A 123 15.88 9.31 8.08
C ALA A 123 15.47 9.61 6.63
N ALA A 124 15.13 10.86 6.31
CA ALA A 124 14.81 11.26 4.94
C ALA A 124 16.04 11.18 4.02
N ILE A 125 17.23 11.50 4.52
CA ILE A 125 18.49 11.33 3.77
C ILE A 125 18.77 9.84 3.54
N PHE A 126 18.57 8.99 4.55
CA PHE A 126 18.68 7.54 4.44
C PHE A 126 17.77 7.00 3.33
N TRP A 127 16.47 7.30 3.38
CA TRP A 127 15.53 6.84 2.37
C TRP A 127 15.85 7.40 0.98
N LYS A 128 16.24 8.67 0.86
CA LYS A 128 16.72 9.24 -0.43
C LYS A 128 17.90 8.46 -0.99
N PHE A 129 18.86 8.10 -0.15
CA PHE A 129 20.01 7.30 -0.57
C PHE A 129 19.58 5.89 -1.00
N ILE A 130 18.78 5.19 -0.20
CA ILE A 130 18.26 3.86 -0.56
C ILE A 130 17.49 3.91 -1.87
N HIS A 131 16.56 4.85 -2.03
CA HIS A 131 15.81 5.02 -3.28
C HIS A 131 16.71 5.35 -4.48
N SER A 132 17.80 6.09 -4.27
CA SER A 132 18.76 6.35 -5.35
C SER A 132 19.50 5.10 -5.82
N LYS A 133 19.56 4.06 -4.98
CA LYS A 133 20.19 2.77 -5.27
C LYS A 133 19.19 1.72 -5.76
N THR A 134 17.91 1.82 -5.37
CA THR A 134 16.85 0.89 -5.83
C THR A 134 16.18 1.33 -7.12
N LYS A 135 16.12 2.64 -7.41
CA LYS A 135 15.64 3.14 -8.70
C LYS A 135 16.62 2.71 -9.79
N VAL A 136 16.37 1.55 -10.38
CA VAL A 136 16.74 1.29 -11.76
C VAL A 136 15.87 2.28 -12.55
N PRO A 137 16.45 3.28 -13.25
CA PRO A 137 15.67 3.98 -14.27
C PRO A 137 15.02 2.92 -15.15
N ILE A 138 13.86 3.19 -15.74
CA ILE A 138 13.42 2.34 -16.86
C ILE A 138 14.54 2.46 -17.91
N LYS A 139 15.47 1.49 -17.91
CA LYS A 139 16.59 1.44 -18.85
C LYS A 139 16.06 1.05 -20.23
N THR A 140 14.95 0.31 -20.22
CA THR A 140 14.10 0.01 -21.36
C THR A 140 13.48 1.30 -21.86
N THR A 141 14.16 1.98 -22.77
CA THR A 141 13.58 3.07 -23.54
C THR A 141 12.74 2.53 -24.69
N SER A 142 12.96 1.28 -25.10
CA SER A 142 12.31 0.59 -26.20
C SER A 142 11.19 -0.36 -25.76
N PHE A 143 10.00 -0.21 -26.31
CA PHE A 143 8.83 -1.06 -26.06
C PHE A 143 8.38 -1.72 -27.35
N SER A 144 8.03 -3.01 -27.30
CA SER A 144 7.51 -3.74 -28.46
C SER A 144 5.99 -3.70 -28.45
N VAL A 145 5.39 -3.25 -29.55
CA VAL A 145 3.95 -3.28 -29.79
C VAL A 145 3.74 -3.80 -31.20
N ASP A 146 3.03 -4.93 -31.33
CA ASP A 146 2.72 -5.58 -32.61
C ASP A 146 3.94 -5.78 -33.52
N GLY A 147 5.07 -6.20 -32.92
CA GLY A 147 6.34 -6.44 -33.63
C GLY A 147 7.15 -5.18 -33.97
N ARG A 148 6.65 -3.97 -33.64
CA ARG A 148 7.38 -2.70 -33.83
C ARG A 148 7.95 -2.19 -32.51
N ILE A 149 9.16 -1.63 -32.57
CA ILE A 149 9.86 -1.11 -31.40
C ILE A 149 9.72 0.42 -31.33
N PHE A 150 9.19 0.92 -30.22
CA PHE A 150 9.04 2.35 -29.95
C PHE A 150 10.03 2.79 -28.87
N SER A 151 10.89 3.76 -29.18
CA SER A 151 11.93 4.24 -28.25
C SER A 151 11.80 5.70 -27.85
N GLU A 152 11.06 6.49 -28.63
CA GLU A 152 10.88 7.92 -28.38
C GLU A 152 9.87 8.18 -27.25
N PRO A 153 10.18 9.05 -26.26
CA PRO A 153 9.31 9.27 -25.11
C PRO A 153 7.86 9.65 -25.43
N ALA A 154 7.64 10.47 -26.46
CA ALA A 154 6.30 10.91 -26.87
C ALA A 154 5.48 9.77 -27.52
N ALA A 155 6.11 9.01 -28.41
CA ALA A 155 5.51 7.83 -29.03
C ALA A 155 5.17 6.76 -27.98
N VAL A 156 6.10 6.50 -27.03
CA VAL A 156 5.88 5.56 -25.93
C VAL A 156 4.73 6.01 -25.02
N ALA A 157 4.66 7.31 -24.67
CA ALA A 157 3.55 7.85 -23.88
C ALA A 157 2.20 7.61 -24.57
N SER A 158 2.14 7.83 -25.87
CA SER A 158 0.93 7.63 -26.68
C SER A 158 0.52 6.15 -26.73
N LYS A 159 1.47 5.22 -26.90
CA LYS A 159 1.19 3.78 -26.89
C LYS A 159 0.72 3.27 -25.53
N PHE A 160 1.27 3.80 -24.43
CA PHE A 160 0.72 3.53 -23.10
C PHE A 160 -0.70 4.06 -22.95
N GLN A 161 -0.99 5.26 -23.45
CA GLN A 161 -2.33 5.84 -23.41
C GLN A 161 -3.35 5.00 -24.19
N GLU A 162 -2.99 4.55 -25.40
CA GLU A 162 -3.80 3.61 -26.19
C GLU A 162 -4.05 2.30 -25.43
N SER A 163 -3.00 1.69 -24.87
CA SER A 163 -3.09 0.44 -24.12
C SER A 163 -3.99 0.56 -22.89
N PHE A 164 -3.89 1.65 -22.13
CA PHE A 164 -4.75 1.88 -20.97
C PHE A 164 -6.19 2.22 -21.37
N LYS A 165 -6.40 2.92 -22.49
CA LYS A 165 -7.75 3.21 -23.00
C LYS A 165 -8.55 1.94 -23.28
N GLN A 166 -7.90 0.88 -23.77
CA GLN A 166 -8.52 -0.44 -24.00
C GLN A 166 -8.98 -1.14 -22.72
N ASN A 167 -8.64 -0.64 -21.53
CA ASN A 167 -9.12 -1.18 -20.27
C ASN A 167 -10.54 -0.72 -19.94
N PHE A 168 -10.96 0.42 -20.49
CA PHE A 168 -12.25 1.01 -20.17
C PHE A 168 -13.38 0.32 -20.94
N SER A 169 -14.51 0.17 -20.27
CA SER A 169 -15.77 -0.27 -20.85
C SER A 169 -16.41 0.90 -21.62
N PRO A 170 -17.16 0.61 -22.69
CA PRO A 170 -17.98 1.62 -23.35
C PRO A 170 -19.05 2.16 -22.38
N PRO A 171 -19.54 3.39 -22.58
CA PRO A 171 -20.68 3.90 -21.82
C PRO A 171 -21.89 2.97 -21.99
N GLU A 172 -22.47 2.50 -20.89
CA GLU A 172 -23.71 1.70 -20.93
C GLU A 172 -24.94 2.60 -21.13
N ALA A 173 -25.96 2.05 -21.80
CA ALA A 173 -27.31 2.62 -21.82
C ALA A 173 -27.98 2.48 -20.43
N ASP A 174 -29.11 3.18 -20.23
CA ASP A 174 -29.83 3.18 -18.95
C ASP A 174 -30.10 1.76 -18.43
N PHE A 175 -29.60 1.48 -17.23
CA PHE A 175 -29.77 0.22 -16.53
C PHE A 175 -30.98 0.33 -15.59
N PRO A 176 -31.91 -0.64 -15.57
CA PRO A 176 -33.05 -0.59 -14.68
C PRO A 176 -32.57 -0.56 -13.22
N PHE A 177 -32.99 0.48 -12.49
CA PHE A 177 -32.62 0.67 -11.09
C PHE A 177 -32.97 -0.56 -10.25
N LEU A 178 -32.01 -1.07 -9.48
CA LEU A 178 -32.27 -2.10 -8.48
C LEU A 178 -33.32 -1.57 -7.49
N ARG A 179 -34.45 -2.27 -7.35
CA ARG A 179 -35.47 -1.91 -6.34
C ARG A 179 -34.81 -1.88 -4.96
N ARG A 180 -35.17 -0.85 -4.19
CA ARG A 180 -34.68 -0.58 -2.83
C ARG A 180 -35.00 -1.77 -1.92
N VAL A 181 -34.09 -2.16 -1.03
CA VAL A 181 -34.48 -2.96 0.14
C VAL A 181 -35.24 -2.02 1.09
N PRO A 182 -36.49 -2.33 1.47
CA PRO A 182 -37.24 -1.51 2.40
C PRO A 182 -36.72 -1.75 3.83
N SER A 183 -35.65 -1.09 4.25
CA SER A 183 -35.21 -1.19 5.66
C SER A 183 -34.33 -0.08 6.23
N GLN A 184 -34.01 1.02 5.52
CA GLN A 184 -33.21 2.10 6.13
C GLN A 184 -33.90 3.47 5.97
N GLU A 185 -34.35 4.02 7.11
CA GLU A 185 -34.95 5.36 7.23
C GLU A 185 -33.92 6.48 7.02
N GLU A 186 -32.65 6.24 7.39
CA GLU A 186 -31.58 7.23 7.25
C GLU A 186 -31.03 7.27 5.82
N LYS A 187 -30.90 8.49 5.29
CA LYS A 187 -30.38 8.77 3.95
C LYS A 187 -29.21 9.74 4.03
N LEU A 188 -28.28 9.60 3.09
CA LEU A 188 -27.22 10.58 2.85
C LEU A 188 -27.55 11.36 1.59
N SER A 189 -28.24 12.49 1.76
CA SER A 189 -28.74 13.31 0.63
C SER A 189 -27.83 14.50 0.29
N GLU A 190 -26.94 14.90 1.20
CA GLU A 190 -26.05 16.06 1.02
C GLU A 190 -24.70 15.87 1.73
N TRP A 191 -23.68 16.57 1.24
CA TRP A 191 -22.35 16.64 1.86
C TRP A 191 -22.19 17.95 2.61
N ARG A 192 -21.64 17.92 3.83
CA ARG A 192 -21.37 19.14 4.61
C ARG A 192 -19.88 19.32 4.84
N ILE A 193 -19.37 20.54 4.69
CA ILE A 193 -17.97 20.87 4.99
C ILE A 193 -17.84 22.24 5.64
N THR A 194 -17.11 22.28 6.75
CA THR A 194 -16.84 23.51 7.49
C THR A 194 -15.41 23.99 7.23
N GLU A 195 -15.12 25.25 7.57
CA GLU A 195 -13.75 25.75 7.53
C GLU A 195 -12.82 24.96 8.48
N SER A 196 -13.32 24.51 9.63
CA SER A 196 -12.55 23.67 10.55
C SER A 196 -12.14 22.33 9.92
N ASP A 197 -13.04 21.71 9.13
CA ASP A 197 -12.70 20.50 8.38
C ASP A 197 -11.57 20.76 7.39
N VAL A 198 -11.61 21.91 6.69
CA VAL A 198 -10.58 22.30 5.72
C VAL A 198 -9.23 22.55 6.41
N ASP A 199 -9.21 23.22 7.55
CA ASP A 199 -7.98 23.44 8.32
C ASP A 199 -7.35 22.11 8.75
N ASN A 200 -8.17 21.19 9.26
CA ASN A 200 -7.73 19.83 9.62
C ASN A 200 -7.14 19.08 8.41
N LEU A 201 -7.78 19.18 7.24
CA LEU A 201 -7.29 18.56 6.00
C LEU A 201 -5.94 19.14 5.56
N LEU A 202 -5.76 20.46 5.65
CA LEU A 202 -4.52 21.16 5.29
C LEU A 202 -3.38 20.85 6.29
N HIS A 203 -3.69 20.74 7.58
CA HIS A 203 -2.70 20.45 8.61
C HIS A 203 -2.12 19.03 8.47
N VAL A 204 -2.95 18.04 8.11
CA VAL A 204 -2.54 16.64 7.93
C VAL A 204 -1.85 16.39 6.57
N LEU A 205 -1.98 17.30 5.60
CA LEU A 205 -1.36 17.16 4.27
C LEU A 205 0.18 16.98 4.35
N ASP A 206 0.75 16.04 3.60
CA ASP A 206 2.21 15.96 3.46
C ASP A 206 2.70 17.02 2.46
N ALA A 207 3.50 17.97 2.92
CA ALA A 207 4.11 19.03 2.11
C ALA A 207 5.02 18.51 0.98
N LYS A 208 5.37 17.21 0.97
CA LYS A 208 6.14 16.55 -0.09
C LYS A 208 5.29 15.85 -1.14
N SER A 209 3.96 15.89 -1.01
CA SER A 209 3.05 15.28 -1.98
C SER A 209 3.30 15.81 -3.39
N ALA A 210 3.13 14.95 -4.39
CA ALA A 210 3.34 15.31 -5.78
C ALA A 210 2.29 16.33 -6.25
N THR A 211 2.74 17.35 -6.98
CA THR A 211 1.86 18.34 -7.61
C THR A 211 1.04 17.71 -8.74
N GLY A 212 -0.25 17.99 -8.76
CA GLY A 212 -1.19 17.55 -9.77
C GLY A 212 -1.01 18.25 -11.13
N PRO A 213 -1.89 17.96 -12.10
CA PRO A 213 -1.93 18.66 -13.39
C PRO A 213 -2.21 20.17 -13.26
N ASP A 214 -2.93 20.56 -12.19
CA ASP A 214 -3.31 21.92 -11.82
C ASP A 214 -2.14 22.82 -11.37
N GLY A 215 -0.96 22.24 -11.10
CA GLY A 215 0.22 23.01 -10.73
C GLY A 215 0.28 23.47 -9.27
N VAL A 216 -0.72 23.14 -8.44
CA VAL A 216 -0.81 23.57 -7.03
C VAL A 216 0.11 22.73 -6.13
N PRO A 217 1.16 23.31 -5.49
CA PRO A 217 2.12 22.56 -4.68
C PRO A 217 1.64 22.33 -3.24
N ALA A 218 1.82 21.11 -2.72
CA ALA A 218 1.45 20.77 -1.33
C ALA A 218 2.13 21.63 -0.25
N VAL A 219 3.38 22.05 -0.49
CA VAL A 219 4.12 22.90 0.44
C VAL A 219 3.45 24.26 0.64
N LEU A 220 2.82 24.79 -0.40
CA LEU A 220 2.12 26.07 -0.36
C LEU A 220 0.83 25.94 0.46
N LEU A 221 0.00 24.95 0.14
CA LEU A 221 -1.21 24.61 0.89
C LEU A 221 -0.94 24.45 2.39
N LYS A 222 0.16 23.77 2.75
CA LYS A 222 0.50 23.55 4.17
C LYS A 222 1.06 24.80 4.87
N ARG A 223 1.87 25.60 4.19
CA ARG A 223 2.53 26.79 4.78
C ARG A 223 1.61 28.00 4.86
N CYS A 224 0.64 28.07 3.96
CA CYS A 224 -0.35 29.14 3.87
C CYS A 224 -1.74 28.65 4.31
N ALA A 225 -1.80 27.57 5.11
CA ALA A 225 -3.06 26.89 5.44
C ALA A 225 -4.11 27.84 6.02
N LYS A 226 -3.75 28.60 7.07
CA LYS A 226 -4.65 29.57 7.72
C LYS A 226 -5.23 30.59 6.74
N THR A 227 -4.40 31.12 5.85
CA THR A 227 -4.81 32.12 4.86
C THR A 227 -5.68 31.54 3.75
N LEU A 228 -5.38 30.32 3.31
CA LEU A 228 -6.11 29.66 2.21
C LEU A 228 -7.38 28.96 2.68
N CYS A 229 -7.52 28.71 3.99
CA CYS A 229 -8.63 27.95 4.55
C CYS A 229 -10.01 28.52 4.18
N PRO A 230 -10.30 29.82 4.39
CA PRO A 230 -11.63 30.38 4.11
C PRO A 230 -12.00 30.26 2.63
N SER A 231 -11.07 30.60 1.73
CA SER A 231 -11.31 30.56 0.27
C SER A 231 -11.47 29.12 -0.24
N LEU A 232 -10.73 28.16 0.31
CA LEU A 232 -10.91 26.75 -0.02
C LEU A 232 -12.23 26.20 0.53
N ALA A 233 -12.62 26.57 1.74
CA ALA A 233 -13.91 26.19 2.31
C ALA A 233 -15.08 26.73 1.48
N HIS A 234 -14.97 27.96 0.98
CA HIS A 234 -15.92 28.54 0.03
C HIS A 234 -16.02 27.71 -1.26
N ILE A 235 -14.90 27.46 -1.94
CA ILE A 235 -14.87 26.67 -3.18
C ILE A 235 -15.41 25.24 -2.97
N PHE A 236 -15.08 24.60 -1.85
CA PHE A 236 -15.61 23.28 -1.51
C PHE A 236 -17.12 23.32 -1.31
N ASN A 237 -17.65 24.31 -0.58
CA ASN A 237 -19.09 24.46 -0.42
C ASN A 237 -19.79 24.75 -1.76
N LEU A 238 -19.20 25.57 -2.64
CA LEU A 238 -19.72 25.77 -4.00
C LEU A 238 -19.77 24.46 -4.79
N SER A 239 -18.70 23.65 -4.73
CA SER A 239 -18.65 22.34 -5.40
C SER A 239 -19.75 21.41 -4.91
N LEU A 240 -19.92 21.30 -3.59
CA LEU A 240 -20.93 20.42 -2.99
C LEU A 240 -22.35 20.90 -3.29
N ARG A 241 -22.64 22.20 -3.23
CA ARG A 241 -23.96 22.77 -3.55
C ARG A 241 -24.32 22.67 -5.03
N ALA A 242 -23.35 22.96 -5.91
CA ALA A 242 -23.53 22.83 -7.35
C ALA A 242 -23.53 21.37 -7.83
N CYS A 243 -23.24 20.42 -6.93
CA CYS A 243 -23.08 19.01 -7.25
C CYS A 243 -22.03 18.74 -8.36
N ASP A 244 -21.02 19.60 -8.51
CA ASP A 244 -20.03 19.51 -9.60
C ASP A 244 -18.61 19.78 -9.09
N LEU A 245 -17.60 19.50 -9.92
CA LEU A 245 -16.19 19.69 -9.63
C LEU A 245 -15.52 20.54 -10.73
N PRO A 246 -14.55 21.40 -10.39
CA PRO A 246 -13.74 22.09 -11.37
C PRO A 246 -13.09 21.12 -12.37
N ALA A 247 -13.03 21.52 -13.65
CA ALA A 247 -12.48 20.69 -14.72
C ALA A 247 -11.04 20.20 -14.43
N ASP A 248 -10.21 21.03 -13.80
CA ASP A 248 -8.84 20.67 -13.40
C ASP A 248 -8.80 19.47 -12.43
N TRP A 249 -9.83 19.28 -11.60
CA TRP A 249 -9.91 18.19 -10.64
C TRP A 249 -10.34 16.87 -11.30
N LYS A 250 -10.96 16.95 -12.49
CA LYS A 250 -11.36 15.81 -13.32
C LYS A 250 -10.25 15.31 -14.25
N CYS A 251 -9.10 16.00 -14.30
CA CYS A 251 -7.92 15.61 -15.08
C CYS A 251 -6.87 14.85 -14.26
N ALA A 252 -6.29 13.80 -14.83
CA ALA A 252 -5.26 12.96 -14.22
C ALA A 252 -3.98 12.87 -15.06
N ALA A 253 -2.82 13.02 -14.42
CA ALA A 253 -1.53 12.69 -15.00
C ALA A 253 -1.14 11.24 -14.63
N VAL A 254 -1.09 10.35 -15.61
CA VAL A 254 -0.82 8.92 -15.44
C VAL A 254 0.67 8.63 -15.60
N THR A 255 1.26 7.91 -14.66
CA THR A 255 2.63 7.38 -14.75
C THR A 255 2.61 5.86 -14.83
N PRO A 256 3.12 5.23 -15.91
CA PRO A 256 3.22 3.78 -16.02
C PRO A 256 4.22 3.22 -14.99
N ILE A 257 3.79 2.27 -14.17
CA ILE A 257 4.64 1.57 -13.19
C ILE A 257 4.75 0.09 -13.56
N PRO A 258 5.97 -0.48 -13.69
CA PRO A 258 6.14 -1.90 -14.01
C PRO A 258 5.49 -2.84 -12.99
N LYS A 259 4.83 -3.89 -13.50
CA LYS A 259 4.41 -5.12 -12.80
C LYS A 259 5.48 -6.21 -12.98
N ASP A 260 5.19 -7.40 -12.47
CA ASP A 260 5.93 -8.61 -12.80
C ASP A 260 5.75 -8.94 -14.29
N GLY A 261 6.74 -9.59 -14.90
CA GLY A 261 6.77 -9.92 -16.33
C GLY A 261 7.85 -9.18 -17.12
N GLU A 262 7.77 -9.27 -18.45
CA GLU A 262 8.70 -8.62 -19.37
C GLU A 262 8.47 -7.10 -19.40
N LYS A 263 9.54 -6.32 -19.23
CA LYS A 263 9.47 -4.85 -19.12
C LYS A 263 9.32 -4.12 -20.46
N SER A 264 9.50 -4.81 -21.57
CA SER A 264 9.28 -4.31 -22.93
C SER A 264 7.79 -4.34 -23.32
N ASP A 265 6.98 -5.11 -22.60
CA ASP A 265 5.54 -5.27 -22.84
C ASP A 265 4.72 -4.26 -22.02
N LEU A 266 3.93 -3.43 -22.72
CA LEU A 266 3.09 -2.39 -22.13
C LEU A 266 2.01 -2.96 -21.19
N ARG A 267 1.55 -4.19 -21.43
CA ARG A 267 0.52 -4.86 -20.62
C ARG A 267 0.98 -5.14 -19.19
N ASN A 268 2.30 -5.21 -18.98
CA ASN A 268 2.93 -5.43 -17.69
C ASN A 268 3.14 -4.11 -16.91
N TYR A 269 2.29 -3.11 -17.12
CA TYR A 269 2.34 -1.84 -16.39
C TYR A 269 1.02 -1.51 -15.69
N ARG A 270 1.09 -0.72 -14.62
CA ARG A 270 -0.06 -0.12 -13.91
C ARG A 270 -0.16 1.37 -14.26
N PRO A 271 -1.35 1.89 -14.59
CA PRO A 271 -1.57 3.32 -14.68
C PRO A 271 -1.71 3.91 -13.26
N ILE A 272 -0.71 4.66 -12.78
CA ILE A 272 -0.84 5.39 -11.50
C ILE A 272 -1.20 6.84 -11.78
N SER A 273 -2.39 7.25 -11.38
CA SER A 273 -2.89 8.61 -11.60
C SER A 273 -2.49 9.57 -10.49
N VAL A 274 -2.04 10.76 -10.89
CA VAL A 274 -1.87 11.92 -10.03
C VAL A 274 -2.89 12.97 -10.43
N THR A 275 -3.83 13.27 -9.54
CA THR A 275 -4.90 14.28 -9.72
C THR A 275 -4.60 15.55 -8.91
N SER A 276 -5.48 16.56 -9.00
CA SER A 276 -5.42 17.79 -8.20
C SER A 276 -5.28 17.49 -6.70
N LEU A 277 -4.33 18.15 -6.03
CA LEU A 277 -4.19 18.02 -4.58
C LEU A 277 -5.36 18.65 -3.83
N VAL A 278 -5.88 19.78 -4.33
CA VAL A 278 -7.04 20.47 -3.73
C VAL A 278 -8.28 19.59 -3.87
N GLY A 279 -8.52 19.04 -5.07
CA GLY A 279 -9.62 18.08 -5.29
C GLY A 279 -9.51 16.85 -4.37
N LYS A 280 -8.30 16.33 -4.12
CA LYS A 280 -8.08 15.22 -3.18
C LYS A 280 -8.43 15.56 -1.73
N LEU A 281 -8.36 16.83 -1.31
CA LEU A 281 -8.77 17.22 0.05
C LEU A 281 -10.29 17.10 0.20
N LEU A 282 -11.06 17.65 -0.74
CA LEU A 282 -12.52 17.51 -0.75
C LEU A 282 -12.93 16.04 -0.88
N GLU A 283 -12.29 15.31 -1.79
CA GLU A 283 -12.50 13.88 -1.98
C GLU A 283 -12.29 13.09 -0.67
N LYS A 284 -11.22 13.40 0.08
CA LYS A 284 -10.93 12.77 1.37
C LYS A 284 -12.04 13.04 2.40
N HIS A 285 -12.61 14.23 2.38
CA HIS A 285 -13.73 14.64 3.24
C HIS A 285 -15.01 13.88 2.91
N VAL A 286 -15.42 13.89 1.63
CA VAL A 286 -16.58 13.13 1.13
C VAL A 286 -16.44 11.65 1.46
N ARG A 287 -15.25 11.08 1.26
CA ARG A 287 -14.95 9.68 1.61
C ARG A 287 -15.10 9.39 3.11
N ASN A 288 -14.75 10.32 4.00
CA ASN A 288 -14.96 10.13 5.44
C ASN A 288 -16.46 10.05 5.78
N GLN A 289 -17.24 11.00 5.26
CA GLN A 289 -18.69 11.02 5.49
C GLN A 289 -19.38 9.77 4.92
N LEU A 290 -19.02 9.39 3.68
CA LEU A 290 -19.56 8.19 3.05
C LEU A 290 -19.19 6.91 3.82
N ALA A 291 -17.93 6.77 4.23
CA ALA A 291 -17.49 5.61 5.02
C ALA A 291 -18.25 5.52 6.35
N GLY A 292 -18.38 6.64 7.07
CA GLY A 292 -19.14 6.69 8.33
C GLY A 292 -20.61 6.30 8.13
N PHE A 293 -21.26 6.81 7.09
CA PHE A 293 -22.64 6.45 6.76
C PHE A 293 -22.80 4.96 6.42
N LEU A 294 -21.91 4.41 5.58
CA LEU A 294 -21.95 2.99 5.20
C LEU A 294 -21.69 2.04 6.38
N ASP A 295 -20.78 2.42 7.30
CA ASP A 295 -20.47 1.63 8.48
C ASP A 295 -21.62 1.67 9.51
N THR A 296 -22.22 2.84 9.78
CA THR A 296 -23.42 2.98 10.64
C THR A 296 -24.57 2.11 10.14
N ASN A 297 -24.78 2.11 8.82
CA ASN A 297 -25.83 1.34 8.16
C ASN A 297 -25.48 -0.13 7.89
N LYS A 298 -24.28 -0.60 8.27
CA LYS A 298 -23.78 -1.95 7.97
C LYS A 298 -23.94 -2.34 6.49
N ALA A 299 -23.78 -1.36 5.60
CA ALA A 299 -24.03 -1.51 4.16
C ALA A 299 -23.00 -2.42 3.48
N LEU A 300 -21.78 -2.50 4.03
CA LEU A 300 -20.70 -3.32 3.49
C LEU A 300 -20.59 -4.67 4.23
N PRO A 301 -20.55 -5.79 3.49
CA PRO A 301 -20.58 -7.12 4.07
C PRO A 301 -19.33 -7.43 4.89
N ASP A 302 -19.49 -8.30 5.89
CA ASP A 302 -18.44 -8.63 6.85
C ASP A 302 -17.28 -9.44 6.28
N ASN A 303 -17.40 -9.98 5.08
CA ASN A 303 -16.33 -10.69 4.41
C ASN A 303 -15.48 -9.82 3.49
N GLN A 304 -15.81 -8.53 3.33
CA GLN A 304 -14.98 -7.55 2.63
C GLN A 304 -13.99 -6.90 3.62
N HIS A 305 -12.68 -7.10 3.39
CA HIS A 305 -11.60 -6.57 4.24
C HIS A 305 -10.79 -5.45 3.59
N GLY A 306 -10.85 -5.32 2.26
CA GLY A 306 -10.07 -4.32 1.52
C GLY A 306 -10.52 -2.90 1.90
N PHE A 307 -9.58 -1.98 2.11
CA PHE A 307 -9.84 -0.54 2.31
C PHE A 307 -10.84 -0.17 3.41
N ARG A 308 -11.11 -1.06 4.38
CA ARG A 308 -11.97 -0.80 5.53
C ARG A 308 -11.15 -0.58 6.79
N GLU A 309 -11.65 0.27 7.68
CA GLU A 309 -11.02 0.49 8.98
C GLU A 309 -11.01 -0.78 9.82
N ARG A 310 -9.99 -0.94 10.67
CA ARG A 310 -9.79 -2.12 11.55
C ARG A 310 -9.68 -3.48 10.82
N ARG A 311 -9.66 -3.49 9.49
CA ARG A 311 -9.43 -4.66 8.63
C ARG A 311 -8.08 -4.55 7.93
N SER A 312 -7.44 -5.70 7.73
CA SER A 312 -6.10 -5.80 7.13
C SER A 312 -5.95 -7.12 6.38
N CYS A 313 -4.87 -7.25 5.62
CA CYS A 313 -4.51 -8.54 5.01
C CYS A 313 -4.43 -9.65 6.06
N THR A 314 -3.82 -9.37 7.22
CA THR A 314 -3.68 -10.33 8.31
C THR A 314 -5.02 -10.77 8.90
N THR A 315 -5.98 -9.85 9.06
CA THR A 315 -7.31 -10.21 9.62
C THR A 315 -8.11 -11.12 8.67
N MET A 316 -8.02 -10.88 7.36
CA MET A 316 -8.68 -11.75 6.37
C MET A 316 -8.00 -13.12 6.35
N LEU A 317 -6.66 -13.13 6.30
CA LEU A 317 -5.89 -14.38 6.29
C LEU A 317 -6.17 -15.23 7.53
N LEU A 318 -6.22 -14.62 8.72
CA LEU A 318 -6.58 -15.32 9.95
C LEU A 318 -7.97 -15.94 9.85
N ARG A 319 -9.02 -15.13 9.61
CA ARG A 319 -10.39 -15.62 9.48
C ARG A 319 -10.52 -16.78 8.48
N THR A 320 -9.82 -16.68 7.36
CA THR A 320 -9.84 -17.69 6.29
C THR A 320 -9.11 -18.97 6.72
N LEU A 321 -7.88 -18.85 7.21
CA LEU A 321 -7.05 -19.97 7.65
C LEU A 321 -7.63 -20.67 8.87
N ASP A 322 -8.29 -19.93 9.75
CA ASP A 322 -8.99 -20.45 10.92
C ASP A 322 -10.15 -21.34 10.50
N SER A 323 -10.92 -20.94 9.49
CA SER A 323 -11.99 -21.77 8.93
C SER A 323 -11.43 -23.02 8.24
N TRP A 324 -10.38 -22.88 7.42
CA TRP A 324 -9.77 -24.00 6.70
C TRP A 324 -9.13 -25.00 7.65
N THR A 325 -8.38 -24.51 8.65
CA THR A 325 -7.73 -25.35 9.66
C THR A 325 -8.76 -26.10 10.48
N ALA A 326 -9.84 -25.45 10.91
CA ALA A 326 -10.90 -26.10 11.68
C ALA A 326 -11.59 -27.23 10.89
N ALA A 327 -11.80 -27.06 9.58
CA ALA A 327 -12.36 -28.12 8.73
C ALA A 327 -11.39 -29.32 8.57
N ILE A 328 -10.10 -29.05 8.36
CA ILE A 328 -9.05 -30.07 8.14
C ILE A 328 -8.66 -30.81 9.43
N ASP A 329 -8.85 -30.18 10.60
CA ASP A 329 -8.53 -30.75 11.91
C ASP A 329 -9.57 -31.78 12.39
N LYS A 330 -10.70 -31.93 11.68
CA LYS A 330 -11.73 -32.95 11.97
C LYS A 330 -11.21 -34.38 11.73
N ASN A 331 -11.84 -35.35 12.41
CA ASN A 331 -11.47 -36.77 12.39
C ASN A 331 -11.47 -37.43 11.00
N SER A 332 -12.30 -36.95 10.08
CA SER A 332 -12.44 -37.48 8.72
C SER A 332 -11.29 -37.09 7.78
N GLY A 333 -10.33 -36.29 8.22
CA GLY A 333 -9.28 -35.77 7.34
C GLY A 333 -9.83 -34.80 6.29
N GLY A 334 -10.80 -33.97 6.71
CA GLY A 334 -11.64 -33.14 5.85
C GLY A 334 -10.91 -32.37 4.75
N HIS A 335 -11.58 -32.25 3.61
CA HIS A 335 -11.14 -31.49 2.45
C HIS A 335 -11.77 -30.10 2.46
N VAL A 336 -11.02 -29.10 2.05
CA VAL A 336 -11.55 -27.77 1.76
C VAL A 336 -11.19 -27.43 0.33
N HIS A 337 -12.19 -27.22 -0.52
CA HIS A 337 -11.94 -26.72 -1.86
C HIS A 337 -11.99 -25.19 -1.82
N ALA A 338 -10.88 -24.57 -2.21
CA ALA A 338 -10.76 -23.11 -2.32
C ALA A 338 -10.50 -22.72 -3.77
N ILE A 339 -11.30 -21.78 -4.27
CA ILE A 339 -11.18 -21.24 -5.62
C ILE A 339 -10.81 -19.75 -5.53
N PHE A 340 -9.66 -19.43 -6.11
CA PHE A 340 -9.11 -18.09 -6.13
C PHE A 340 -9.51 -17.41 -7.43
N LEU A 341 -10.29 -16.33 -7.32
CA LEU A 341 -10.84 -15.60 -8.46
C LEU A 341 -9.94 -14.39 -8.78
N ASP A 342 -9.69 -14.14 -10.07
CA ASP A 342 -8.92 -12.99 -10.57
C ASP A 342 -9.80 -12.18 -11.53
N TRP A 343 -10.11 -10.93 -11.17
CA TRP A 343 -10.89 -10.04 -12.03
C TRP A 343 -10.02 -9.39 -13.10
N ALA A 344 -10.49 -9.40 -14.34
CA ALA A 344 -9.82 -8.72 -15.44
C ALA A 344 -9.95 -7.19 -15.30
N LYS A 345 -8.90 -6.55 -14.75
CA LYS A 345 -8.79 -5.08 -14.65
C LYS A 345 -9.94 -4.45 -13.83
N ALA A 346 -10.25 -5.06 -12.67
CA ALA A 346 -11.43 -4.75 -11.85
C ALA A 346 -11.73 -3.25 -11.69
N PHE A 347 -10.73 -2.46 -11.28
CA PHE A 347 -10.89 -1.02 -11.02
C PHE A 347 -11.20 -0.21 -12.29
N ASP A 348 -10.67 -0.61 -13.45
CA ASP A 348 -10.83 0.14 -14.70
C ASP A 348 -12.19 -0.16 -15.36
N LYS A 349 -12.82 -1.30 -15.05
CA LYS A 349 -14.03 -1.79 -15.73
C LYS A 349 -15.35 -1.39 -15.11
N VAL A 350 -15.38 -0.92 -13.86
CA VAL A 350 -16.61 -0.59 -13.11
C VAL A 350 -17.52 0.36 -13.92
N PRO A 351 -18.71 -0.07 -14.38
CA PRO A 351 -19.66 0.80 -15.05
C PRO A 351 -20.23 1.85 -14.09
N HIS A 352 -20.18 3.12 -14.48
CA HIS A 352 -20.59 4.22 -13.59
C HIS A 352 -22.07 4.18 -13.23
N GLN A 353 -22.96 3.89 -14.17
CA GLN A 353 -24.41 3.85 -13.91
C GLN A 353 -24.79 2.76 -12.90
N ARG A 354 -24.20 1.57 -13.04
CA ARG A 354 -24.42 0.47 -12.08
C ARG A 354 -23.90 0.81 -10.69
N LEU A 355 -22.73 1.45 -10.60
CA LEU A 355 -22.20 1.93 -9.32
C LEU A 355 -23.14 2.96 -8.67
N LEU A 356 -23.68 3.91 -9.45
CA LEU A 356 -24.63 4.92 -8.95
C LEU A 356 -25.94 4.26 -8.46
N SER A 357 -26.47 3.28 -9.19
CA SER A 357 -27.65 2.52 -8.74
C SER A 357 -27.38 1.78 -7.43
N LYS A 358 -26.20 1.18 -7.25
CA LYS A 358 -25.81 0.52 -5.99
C LYS A 358 -25.63 1.52 -4.84
N LEU A 359 -25.07 2.70 -5.09
CA LEU A 359 -25.00 3.77 -4.08
C LEU A 359 -26.40 4.19 -3.63
N GLN A 360 -27.32 4.36 -4.58
CA GLN A 360 -28.71 4.69 -4.27
C GLN A 360 -29.41 3.58 -3.49
N HIS A 361 -29.14 2.33 -3.83
CA HIS A 361 -29.65 1.17 -3.09
C HIS A 361 -29.23 1.20 -1.61
N HIS A 362 -28.01 1.66 -1.31
CA HIS A 362 -27.47 1.83 0.05
C HIS A 362 -27.91 3.13 0.74
N GLY A 363 -28.85 3.89 0.18
CA GLY A 363 -29.41 5.09 0.83
C GLY A 363 -28.68 6.41 0.52
N ILE A 364 -27.80 6.45 -0.48
CA ILE A 364 -27.18 7.69 -0.96
C ILE A 364 -28.03 8.28 -2.08
N ASP A 365 -28.63 9.46 -1.87
CA ASP A 365 -29.51 10.10 -2.84
C ASP A 365 -29.26 11.62 -2.95
N GLY A 366 -30.19 12.34 -3.60
CA GLY A 366 -30.17 13.79 -3.70
C GLY A 366 -28.87 14.38 -4.27
N ALA A 367 -28.46 15.50 -3.69
CA ALA A 367 -27.24 16.22 -4.07
C ALA A 367 -25.97 15.39 -3.84
N ALA A 368 -25.98 14.50 -2.85
CA ALA A 368 -24.84 13.65 -2.55
C ALA A 368 -24.53 12.67 -3.69
N LEU A 369 -25.58 12.00 -4.20
CA LEU A 369 -25.48 11.08 -5.34
C LEU A 369 -25.10 11.82 -6.63
N GLU A 370 -25.70 12.98 -6.89
CA GLU A 370 -25.38 13.77 -8.09
C GLU A 370 -23.93 14.25 -8.09
N TRP A 371 -23.40 14.67 -6.94
CA TRP A 371 -21.97 15.01 -6.82
C TRP A 371 -21.06 13.80 -7.11
N LEU A 372 -21.42 12.59 -6.62
CA LEU A 372 -20.66 11.36 -6.92
C LEU A 372 -20.72 11.00 -8.41
N LYS A 373 -21.85 11.20 -9.07
CA LYS A 373 -21.99 11.06 -10.52
C LYS A 373 -21.05 12.01 -11.26
N ASN A 374 -21.05 13.29 -10.91
CA ASN A 374 -20.17 14.29 -11.53
C ASN A 374 -18.69 14.12 -11.16
N PHE A 375 -18.38 13.43 -10.06
CA PHE A 375 -17.03 13.00 -9.72
C PHE A 375 -16.51 11.90 -10.66
N LEU A 376 -17.38 10.98 -11.09
CA LEU A 376 -17.05 9.84 -11.97
C LEU A 376 -17.01 10.22 -13.45
N VAL A 377 -17.95 11.06 -13.90
CA VAL A 377 -18.15 11.42 -15.32
C VAL A 377 -17.31 12.64 -15.73
N GLY A 378 -17.04 12.79 -17.03
CA GLY A 378 -16.33 13.96 -17.59
C GLY A 378 -14.85 13.99 -17.24
N ARG A 379 -14.27 12.83 -16.91
CA ARG A 379 -12.87 12.70 -16.53
C ARG A 379 -11.97 12.50 -17.73
N SER A 380 -10.77 13.04 -17.65
CA SER A 380 -9.71 12.85 -18.64
C SER A 380 -8.40 12.45 -18.00
N GLN A 381 -7.56 11.76 -18.75
CA GLN A 381 -6.22 11.39 -18.34
C GLN A 381 -5.21 11.54 -19.48
N PHE A 382 -3.95 11.77 -19.15
CA PHE A 382 -2.84 11.73 -20.09
C PHE A 382 -1.63 11.02 -19.47
N VAL A 383 -0.87 10.28 -20.29
CA VAL A 383 0.32 9.55 -19.84
C VAL A 383 1.54 10.47 -19.86
N ARG A 384 2.34 10.42 -18.78
CA ARG A 384 3.67 11.03 -18.70
C ARG A 384 4.75 9.95 -18.77
N PHE A 385 5.60 10.02 -19.80
CA PHE A 385 6.75 9.13 -19.95
C PHE A 385 7.98 9.89 -20.44
N GLY A 386 9.15 9.67 -19.81
CA GLY A 386 10.41 10.26 -20.25
C GLY A 386 10.47 11.80 -20.31
N GLY A 387 9.53 12.51 -19.66
CA GLY A 387 9.40 13.97 -19.74
C GLY A 387 8.40 14.45 -20.81
N ALA A 388 7.96 13.57 -21.70
CA ALA A 388 6.89 13.83 -22.67
C ALA A 388 5.50 13.53 -22.08
N ARG A 389 4.47 13.98 -22.79
CA ARG A 389 3.05 13.75 -22.49
C ARG A 389 2.36 13.17 -23.72
N SER A 390 1.41 12.26 -23.53
CA SER A 390 0.46 11.89 -24.58
C SER A 390 -0.63 12.95 -24.72
N GLU A 391 -1.43 12.84 -25.77
CA GLU A 391 -2.72 13.51 -25.83
C GLU A 391 -3.66 13.04 -24.69
N PRO A 392 -4.53 13.93 -24.17
CA PRO A 392 -5.56 13.55 -23.22
C PRO A 392 -6.58 12.56 -23.82
N CYS A 393 -7.10 11.68 -22.98
CA CYS A 393 -8.15 10.73 -23.31
C CYS A 393 -9.23 10.75 -22.24
N VAL A 394 -10.48 10.62 -22.67
CA VAL A 394 -11.64 10.45 -21.78
C VAL A 394 -11.55 9.11 -21.04
N VAL A 395 -11.96 9.11 -19.78
CA VAL A 395 -12.13 7.91 -18.95
C VAL A 395 -13.62 7.56 -18.94
N SER A 396 -14.02 6.49 -19.62
CA SER A 396 -15.43 6.11 -19.81
C SER A 396 -15.98 5.15 -18.75
N SER A 397 -15.11 4.51 -17.97
CA SER A 397 -15.50 3.59 -16.90
C SER A 397 -14.43 3.52 -15.81
N GLY A 398 -14.77 2.80 -14.75
CA GLY A 398 -13.86 2.49 -13.67
C GLY A 398 -13.91 3.50 -12.53
N VAL A 399 -13.41 3.06 -11.39
CA VAL A 399 -13.07 3.94 -10.28
C VAL A 399 -11.66 4.47 -10.48
N VAL A 400 -11.46 5.75 -10.18
CA VAL A 400 -10.21 6.44 -10.53
C VAL A 400 -9.03 5.85 -9.75
N GLN A 401 -8.11 5.15 -10.42
CA GLN A 401 -6.95 4.54 -9.77
C GLN A 401 -6.00 5.61 -9.21
N GLY A 402 -5.83 5.67 -7.88
CA GLY A 402 -5.04 6.70 -7.19
C GLY A 402 -5.85 7.88 -6.64
N SER A 403 -7.18 7.80 -6.78
CA SER A 403 -8.15 8.61 -6.04
C SER A 403 -8.31 8.09 -4.60
N VAL A 404 -8.83 8.93 -3.72
CA VAL A 404 -9.13 8.64 -2.31
C VAL A 404 -10.47 7.89 -2.15
N LEU A 405 -11.49 8.26 -2.93
CA LEU A 405 -12.83 7.66 -2.95
C LEU A 405 -12.87 6.34 -3.69
N GLY A 406 -12.09 6.19 -4.76
CA GLY A 406 -12.17 5.03 -5.68
C GLY A 406 -12.17 3.66 -4.98
N PRO A 407 -11.30 3.39 -3.99
CA PRO A 407 -11.32 2.13 -3.26
C PRO A 407 -12.62 1.86 -2.48
N LEU A 408 -13.22 2.88 -1.86
CA LEU A 408 -14.48 2.75 -1.14
C LEU A 408 -15.64 2.52 -2.11
N LEU A 409 -15.66 3.23 -3.24
CA LEU A 409 -16.64 3.04 -4.31
C LEU A 409 -16.56 1.63 -4.91
N PHE A 410 -15.34 1.07 -5.05
CA PHE A 410 -15.16 -0.31 -5.47
C PHE A 410 -15.76 -1.30 -4.47
N ASN A 411 -15.56 -1.08 -3.16
CA ASN A 411 -16.17 -1.92 -2.14
C ASN A 411 -17.71 -1.90 -2.17
N VAL A 412 -18.31 -0.73 -2.38
CA VAL A 412 -19.77 -0.61 -2.60
C VAL A 412 -20.18 -1.36 -3.86
N TYR A 413 -19.37 -1.30 -4.91
CA TYR A 413 -19.67 -1.96 -6.17
C TYR A 413 -19.78 -3.48 -6.05
N VAL A 414 -18.92 -4.11 -5.23
CA VAL A 414 -18.87 -5.57 -5.05
C VAL A 414 -19.62 -6.05 -3.81
N SER A 415 -20.36 -5.17 -3.11
CA SER A 415 -20.94 -5.46 -1.79
C SER A 415 -22.04 -6.53 -1.80
N ASP A 416 -22.69 -6.72 -2.94
CA ASP A 416 -23.78 -7.68 -3.16
C ASP A 416 -23.29 -9.07 -3.57
N LEU A 417 -22.06 -9.20 -4.08
CA LEU A 417 -21.48 -10.47 -4.52
C LEU A 417 -21.50 -11.55 -3.41
N PRO A 418 -21.19 -11.27 -2.14
CA PRO A 418 -21.35 -12.24 -1.06
C PRO A 418 -22.74 -12.85 -0.92
N ALA A 419 -23.81 -12.11 -1.25
CA ALA A 419 -25.18 -12.59 -1.13
C ALA A 419 -25.61 -13.48 -2.32
N VAL A 420 -24.79 -13.54 -3.37
CA VAL A 420 -25.03 -14.36 -4.56
C VAL A 420 -24.64 -15.82 -4.33
N VAL A 421 -23.66 -16.06 -3.45
CA VAL A 421 -23.08 -17.39 -3.22
C VAL A 421 -23.64 -18.03 -1.96
N LYS A 422 -23.76 -19.35 -1.97
CA LYS A 422 -24.16 -20.15 -0.79
C LYS A 422 -22.96 -20.48 0.10
N THR A 423 -21.79 -20.63 -0.49
CA THR A 423 -20.54 -21.01 0.21
C THR A 423 -19.83 -19.82 0.83
N ASN A 424 -18.71 -20.07 1.52
CA ASN A 424 -17.94 -19.00 2.13
C ASN A 424 -17.18 -18.21 1.07
N LEU A 425 -17.33 -16.90 1.10
CA LEU A 425 -16.59 -15.99 0.25
C LEU A 425 -15.86 -14.98 1.12
N VAL A 426 -14.60 -14.70 0.79
CA VAL A 426 -13.77 -13.67 1.43
C VAL A 426 -13.14 -12.79 0.37
N GLN A 427 -13.07 -11.49 0.67
CA GLN A 427 -12.59 -10.49 -0.28
C GLN A 427 -11.64 -9.48 0.36
N TYR A 428 -10.66 -9.06 -0.42
CA TYR A 428 -9.83 -7.90 -0.15
C TYR A 428 -9.71 -7.09 -1.43
N ALA A 429 -10.62 -6.12 -1.58
CA ALA A 429 -10.77 -5.40 -2.84
C ALA A 429 -11.03 -6.38 -4.00
N ASP A 430 -10.16 -6.42 -5.01
CA ASP A 430 -10.25 -7.33 -6.15
C ASP A 430 -9.81 -8.76 -5.82
N ASP A 431 -9.00 -9.01 -4.79
CA ASP A 431 -8.67 -10.39 -4.41
C ASP A 431 -9.92 -11.06 -3.81
N CYS A 432 -10.48 -12.07 -4.48
CA CYS A 432 -11.67 -12.81 -4.03
C CYS A 432 -11.36 -14.31 -3.95
N THR A 433 -11.82 -14.97 -2.89
CA THR A 433 -11.68 -16.42 -2.72
C THR A 433 -12.99 -16.98 -2.20
N ILE A 434 -13.52 -17.96 -2.92
CA ILE A 434 -14.65 -18.77 -2.46
C ILE A 434 -14.12 -20.11 -1.97
N PHE A 435 -14.75 -20.66 -0.94
CA PHE A 435 -14.34 -21.94 -0.40
C PHE A 435 -15.44 -22.62 0.39
N ARG A 436 -15.32 -23.93 0.52
CA ARG A 436 -16.16 -24.74 1.40
C ARG A 436 -15.43 -25.97 1.87
N GLU A 437 -15.92 -26.55 2.95
CA GLU A 437 -15.63 -27.93 3.30
C GLU A 437 -16.34 -28.87 2.31
N VAL A 438 -15.63 -29.92 1.90
CA VAL A 438 -16.11 -30.90 0.92
C VAL A 438 -16.00 -32.29 1.51
N THR A 439 -17.13 -32.97 1.60
CA THR A 439 -17.27 -34.33 2.13
C THR A 439 -18.02 -35.26 1.18
N SER A 440 -18.73 -34.69 0.21
CA SER A 440 -19.60 -35.39 -0.74
C SER A 440 -19.52 -34.75 -2.14
N GLN A 441 -20.08 -35.44 -3.14
CA GLN A 441 -20.21 -34.86 -4.48
C GLN A 441 -21.20 -33.68 -4.49
N ASP A 442 -22.25 -33.73 -3.66
CA ASP A 442 -23.19 -32.60 -3.51
C ASP A 442 -22.45 -31.32 -3.12
N ASP A 443 -21.48 -31.40 -2.20
CA ASP A 443 -20.64 -30.26 -1.81
C ASP A 443 -19.87 -29.68 -3.02
N VAL A 444 -19.33 -30.54 -3.86
CA VAL A 444 -18.64 -30.14 -5.10
C VAL A 444 -19.61 -29.42 -6.02
N ASP A 445 -20.81 -29.95 -6.18
CA ASP A 445 -21.82 -29.43 -7.08
C ASP A 445 -22.32 -28.05 -6.62
N GLU A 446 -22.58 -27.81 -5.32
CA GLU A 446 -22.99 -26.44 -4.91
C GLU A 446 -21.83 -25.42 -5.04
N LEU A 447 -20.55 -25.84 -4.92
CA LEU A 447 -19.44 -24.92 -5.21
C LEU A 447 -19.36 -24.57 -6.71
N GLN A 448 -19.69 -25.53 -7.58
CA GLN A 448 -19.80 -25.30 -9.01
C GLN A 448 -21.01 -24.43 -9.37
N GLU A 449 -22.14 -24.59 -8.68
CA GLU A 449 -23.29 -23.68 -8.80
C GLU A 449 -22.92 -22.25 -8.43
N ASP A 450 -22.19 -22.06 -7.33
CA ASP A 450 -21.71 -20.74 -6.93
C ASP A 450 -20.83 -20.10 -8.00
N LEU A 451 -19.95 -20.87 -8.66
CA LEU A 451 -19.17 -20.36 -9.80
C LEU A 451 -20.05 -19.89 -10.96
N ALA A 452 -21.13 -20.62 -11.26
CA ALA A 452 -22.08 -20.22 -12.30
C ALA A 452 -22.84 -18.95 -11.90
N LEU A 453 -23.26 -18.83 -10.63
CA LEU A 453 -23.91 -17.63 -10.10
C LEU A 453 -22.98 -16.41 -10.13
N ILE A 454 -21.70 -16.60 -9.83
CA ILE A 454 -20.68 -15.55 -9.96
C ILE A 454 -20.52 -15.12 -11.42
N ASP A 455 -20.51 -16.04 -12.38
CA ASP A 455 -20.41 -15.70 -13.80
C ASP A 455 -21.62 -14.89 -14.28
N ILE A 456 -22.83 -15.28 -13.86
CA ILE A 456 -24.06 -14.49 -14.08
C ILE A 456 -23.94 -13.11 -13.44
N TRP A 457 -23.47 -13.03 -12.19
CA TRP A 457 -23.25 -11.76 -11.51
C TRP A 457 -22.23 -10.89 -12.26
N CYS A 458 -21.17 -11.48 -12.83
CA CYS A 458 -20.19 -10.77 -13.65
C CYS A 458 -20.86 -10.12 -14.84
N VAL A 459 -21.67 -10.86 -15.59
CA VAL A 459 -22.40 -10.35 -16.77
C VAL A 459 -23.34 -9.22 -16.37
N ASN A 460 -24.15 -9.43 -15.33
CA ASN A 460 -25.10 -8.44 -14.81
C ASN A 460 -24.43 -7.16 -14.30
N ASN A 461 -23.17 -7.26 -13.86
CA ASN A 461 -22.37 -6.15 -13.34
C ASN A 461 -21.26 -5.71 -14.31
N GLY A 462 -21.19 -6.22 -15.55
CA GLY A 462 -20.24 -5.72 -16.55
C GLY A 462 -18.79 -5.94 -16.12
N MET A 463 -18.60 -6.93 -15.25
CA MET A 463 -17.31 -7.41 -14.78
C MET A 463 -16.92 -8.64 -15.60
N GLN A 464 -15.65 -9.00 -15.52
CA GLN A 464 -15.14 -10.18 -16.22
C GLN A 464 -14.05 -10.82 -15.39
N LEU A 465 -14.09 -12.15 -15.29
CA LEU A 465 -13.03 -12.93 -14.68
C LEU A 465 -11.95 -13.27 -15.71
N ASN A 466 -10.71 -13.33 -15.22
CA ASN A 466 -9.60 -13.87 -15.97
C ASN A 466 -9.51 -15.36 -15.70
N ALA A 467 -10.29 -16.15 -16.46
CA ALA A 467 -10.41 -17.60 -16.24
C ALA A 467 -9.04 -18.31 -16.18
N LYS A 468 -8.06 -17.89 -17.00
CA LYS A 468 -6.69 -18.44 -17.01
C LYS A 468 -5.89 -18.19 -15.73
N LYS A 469 -6.30 -17.23 -14.91
CA LYS A 469 -5.65 -16.90 -13.63
C LYS A 469 -6.47 -17.36 -12.44
N CYS A 470 -7.73 -17.75 -12.66
CA CYS A 470 -8.53 -18.39 -11.64
C CYS A 470 -7.99 -19.80 -11.44
N VAL A 471 -7.85 -20.24 -10.20
CA VAL A 471 -7.28 -21.54 -9.86
C VAL A 471 -8.04 -22.18 -8.71
N ALA A 472 -8.11 -23.50 -8.72
CA ALA A 472 -8.68 -24.31 -7.65
C ALA A 472 -7.56 -24.93 -6.79
N MET A 473 -7.87 -25.22 -5.53
CA MET A 473 -6.98 -25.91 -4.62
C MET A 473 -7.78 -26.82 -3.68
N ASP A 474 -7.38 -28.07 -3.58
CA ASP A 474 -7.77 -28.96 -2.47
C ASP A 474 -6.82 -28.73 -1.30
N LEU A 475 -7.37 -28.16 -0.23
CA LEU A 475 -6.69 -27.97 1.05
C LEU A 475 -7.00 -29.19 1.94
N SER A 476 -6.03 -30.08 2.08
CA SER A 476 -6.19 -31.32 2.83
C SER A 476 -4.83 -31.87 3.28
N ARG A 477 -4.87 -32.73 4.31
CA ARG A 477 -3.70 -33.54 4.72
C ARG A 477 -3.71 -34.94 4.09
N ALA A 478 -4.69 -35.21 3.23
CA ALA A 478 -4.83 -36.48 2.54
C ALA A 478 -3.66 -36.71 1.58
N ARG A 479 -3.19 -37.97 1.48
CA ARG A 479 -2.13 -38.33 0.52
C ARG A 479 -2.59 -38.07 -0.90
N GLN A 480 -3.80 -38.50 -1.23
CA GLN A 480 -4.44 -38.22 -2.51
C GLN A 480 -5.39 -37.03 -2.37
N PRO A 481 -5.22 -35.99 -3.18
CA PRO A 481 -6.15 -34.87 -3.20
C PRO A 481 -7.47 -35.26 -3.87
N TRP A 482 -8.56 -34.59 -3.50
CA TRP A 482 -9.82 -34.66 -4.24
C TRP A 482 -9.85 -33.55 -5.29
N LEU A 483 -9.83 -33.92 -6.57
CA LEU A 483 -9.69 -32.98 -7.69
C LEU A 483 -10.89 -33.07 -8.66
N PRO A 484 -12.11 -32.67 -8.24
CA PRO A 484 -13.24 -32.60 -9.17
C PRO A 484 -13.02 -31.54 -10.25
N GLN A 485 -13.73 -31.61 -11.36
CA GLN A 485 -13.58 -30.63 -12.44
C GLN A 485 -14.44 -29.39 -12.19
N TYR A 486 -13.83 -28.29 -11.74
CA TYR A 486 -14.48 -26.99 -11.68
C TYR A 486 -14.35 -26.21 -12.98
N MET A 487 -15.41 -25.49 -13.35
CA MET A 487 -15.48 -24.67 -14.56
C MET A 487 -15.97 -23.26 -14.26
N ILE A 488 -15.41 -22.28 -14.95
CA ILE A 488 -15.84 -20.88 -14.89
C ILE A 488 -15.78 -20.25 -16.28
N GLY A 489 -16.87 -19.61 -16.73
CA GLY A 489 -16.95 -19.01 -18.07
C GLY A 489 -16.58 -19.98 -19.20
N GLY A 490 -16.97 -21.26 -19.08
CA GLY A 490 -16.66 -22.33 -20.03
C GLY A 490 -15.21 -22.87 -20.00
N ALA A 491 -14.35 -22.36 -19.11
CA ALA A 491 -12.98 -22.83 -18.96
C ALA A 491 -12.81 -23.69 -17.70
N VAL A 492 -12.06 -24.79 -17.82
CA VAL A 492 -11.70 -25.66 -16.70
C VAL A 492 -10.64 -24.98 -15.83
N LEU A 493 -10.85 -24.97 -14.52
CA LEU A 493 -9.91 -24.41 -13.55
C LEU A 493 -8.71 -25.34 -13.34
N GLU A 494 -7.52 -24.76 -13.37
CA GLU A 494 -6.28 -25.47 -13.02
C GLU A 494 -6.19 -25.65 -11.51
N TYR A 495 -5.81 -26.86 -11.09
CA TYR A 495 -5.49 -27.14 -9.69
C TYR A 495 -4.05 -26.81 -9.37
N VAL A 496 -3.84 -26.06 -8.29
CA VAL A 496 -2.51 -25.68 -7.83
C VAL A 496 -2.21 -26.26 -6.45
N SER A 497 -0.96 -26.65 -6.22
CA SER A 497 -0.49 -27.13 -4.91
C SER A 497 -0.05 -25.99 -3.99
N THR A 498 0.16 -24.80 -4.54
CA THR A 498 0.51 -23.59 -3.79
C THR A 498 -0.06 -22.36 -4.49
N GLN A 499 -0.71 -21.48 -3.73
CA GLN A 499 -1.30 -20.25 -4.25
C GLN A 499 -0.96 -19.05 -3.37
N ARG A 500 -0.68 -17.92 -4.00
CA ARG A 500 -0.39 -16.68 -3.28
C ARG A 500 -1.67 -15.94 -2.95
N LEU A 501 -1.99 -15.80 -1.67
CA LEU A 501 -3.09 -15.01 -1.14
C LEU A 501 -2.54 -13.88 -0.26
N LEU A 502 -2.81 -12.61 -0.61
CA LEU A 502 -2.39 -11.42 0.15
C LEU A 502 -0.90 -11.38 0.55
N GLY A 503 -0.02 -11.93 -0.29
CA GLY A 503 1.42 -11.99 -0.05
C GLY A 503 1.93 -13.20 0.73
N VAL A 504 1.03 -14.08 1.18
CA VAL A 504 1.33 -15.37 1.81
C VAL A 504 1.13 -16.50 0.79
N HIS A 505 2.04 -17.47 0.75
CA HIS A 505 1.90 -18.63 -0.13
C HIS A 505 1.25 -19.75 0.67
N ILE A 506 0.00 -20.05 0.34
CA ILE A 506 -0.79 -21.13 0.94
C ILE A 506 -0.46 -22.41 0.19
N ALA A 507 -0.01 -23.44 0.91
CA ALA A 507 0.19 -24.78 0.36
C ALA A 507 -1.02 -25.66 0.66
N ARG A 508 -1.25 -26.70 -0.15
CA ARG A 508 -2.37 -27.65 0.02
C ARG A 508 -2.49 -28.25 1.42
N ASP A 509 -1.35 -28.48 2.07
CA ASP A 509 -1.25 -29.09 3.40
C ASP A 509 -1.20 -28.06 4.54
N LEU A 510 -1.37 -26.77 4.20
CA LEU A 510 -1.23 -25.60 5.08
C LEU A 510 0.13 -25.52 5.80
N ARG A 511 1.18 -26.20 5.30
CA ARG A 511 2.53 -26.08 5.84
C ARG A 511 3.26 -24.87 5.27
N TRP A 512 4.02 -24.20 6.13
CA TRP A 512 4.70 -22.94 5.77
C TRP A 512 6.07 -23.09 5.11
N ASN A 513 6.50 -24.31 4.76
CA ASN A 513 7.85 -24.58 4.22
C ASN A 513 8.17 -23.72 2.99
N HIS A 514 7.29 -23.77 1.98
CA HIS A 514 7.46 -23.02 0.74
C HIS A 514 7.46 -21.50 1.00
N HIS A 515 6.50 -21.01 1.77
CA HIS A 515 6.37 -19.58 2.09
C HIS A 515 7.60 -19.06 2.87
N VAL A 516 8.09 -19.81 3.86
CA VAL A 516 9.31 -19.47 4.60
C VAL A 516 10.51 -19.36 3.66
N ASP A 517 10.67 -20.30 2.71
CA ASP A 517 11.76 -20.24 1.73
C ASP A 517 11.65 -19.02 0.80
N VAL A 518 10.43 -18.66 0.38
CA VAL A 518 10.15 -17.45 -0.42
C VAL A 518 10.49 -16.18 0.37
N GLN A 519 10.02 -16.03 1.61
CA GLN A 519 10.28 -14.84 2.43
C GLN A 519 11.78 -14.72 2.78
N ARG A 520 12.42 -15.84 3.12
CA ARG A 520 13.87 -15.91 3.34
C ARG A 520 14.63 -15.43 2.12
N LYS A 521 14.29 -15.90 0.91
CA LYS A 521 14.95 -15.48 -0.34
C LYS A 521 14.80 -13.98 -0.59
N LYS A 522 13.58 -13.44 -0.43
CA LYS A 522 13.30 -11.99 -0.57
C LYS A 522 14.07 -11.16 0.46
N ALA A 523 14.12 -11.60 1.71
CA ALA A 523 14.86 -10.94 2.77
C ALA A 523 16.38 -11.01 2.54
N ALA A 524 16.92 -12.16 2.13
CA ALA A 524 18.33 -12.33 1.81
C ALA A 524 18.79 -11.48 0.63
N GLN A 525 17.99 -11.37 -0.44
CA GLN A 525 18.25 -10.46 -1.56
C GLN A 525 18.29 -9.00 -1.09
N THR A 526 17.37 -8.62 -0.21
CA THR A 526 17.31 -7.27 0.35
C THR A 526 18.49 -7.00 1.28
N LEU A 527 18.91 -7.99 2.06
CA LEU A 527 20.11 -7.93 2.90
C LEU A 527 21.37 -7.80 2.02
N GLY A 528 21.49 -8.56 0.95
CA GLY A 528 22.60 -8.45 -0.01
C GLY A 528 22.64 -7.08 -0.69
N PHE A 529 21.48 -6.50 -1.01
CA PHE A 529 21.38 -5.11 -1.45
C PHE A 529 21.88 -4.12 -0.38
N ALA A 530 21.44 -4.27 0.87
CA ALA A 530 21.89 -3.41 1.97
C ALA A 530 23.40 -3.55 2.23
N ALA A 531 23.91 -4.78 2.26
CA ALA A 531 25.32 -5.08 2.48
C ALA A 531 26.23 -4.46 1.41
N ARG A 532 25.84 -4.53 0.13
CA ARG A 532 26.59 -3.89 -0.97
C ARG A 532 26.62 -2.37 -0.87
N ASN A 533 25.52 -1.73 -0.44
CA ASN A 533 25.39 -0.28 -0.48
C ASN A 533 25.76 0.43 0.84
N LEU A 534 25.79 -0.30 1.96
CA LEU A 534 25.97 0.24 3.32
C LEU A 534 27.16 -0.40 4.07
N ARG A 535 28.09 -1.03 3.35
CA ARG A 535 29.27 -1.71 3.96
C ARG A 535 30.08 -0.78 4.89
N GLY A 536 30.32 0.46 4.45
CA GLY A 536 31.07 1.48 5.20
C GLY A 536 30.24 2.28 6.21
N CYS A 537 28.97 1.92 6.43
CA CYS A 537 28.13 2.62 7.40
C CYS A 537 28.38 2.16 8.83
N THR A 538 28.01 3.01 9.79
CA THR A 538 27.99 2.67 11.22
C THR A 538 27.03 1.52 11.51
N GLN A 539 27.29 0.76 12.59
CA GLN A 539 26.42 -0.34 13.04
C GLN A 539 24.96 0.12 13.19
N ARG A 540 24.74 1.32 13.73
CA ARG A 540 23.42 1.94 13.86
C ARG A 540 22.66 2.04 12.54
N VAL A 541 23.32 2.52 11.47
CA VAL A 541 22.70 2.65 10.14
C VAL A 541 22.40 1.29 9.53
N LYS A 542 23.30 0.33 9.71
CA LYS A 542 23.10 -1.04 9.25
C LYS A 542 21.93 -1.70 9.98
N ARG A 543 21.81 -1.50 11.29
CA ARG A 543 20.67 -1.93 12.11
C ARG A 543 19.36 -1.29 11.63
N MET A 544 19.37 0.02 11.39
CA MET A 544 18.20 0.72 10.82
C MET A 544 17.80 0.13 9.45
N ALA A 545 18.75 -0.17 8.57
CA ALA A 545 18.48 -0.81 7.29
C ALA A 545 17.90 -2.23 7.45
N TYR A 546 18.40 -3.02 8.39
CA TYR A 546 17.80 -4.32 8.71
C TYR A 546 16.35 -4.16 9.19
N LEU A 547 16.11 -3.30 10.19
CA LEU A 547 14.79 -3.11 10.80
C LEU A 547 13.74 -2.57 9.82
N THR A 548 14.15 -1.77 8.83
CA THR A 548 13.23 -1.10 7.89
C THR A 548 13.11 -1.78 6.52
N LEU A 549 14.10 -2.57 6.09
CA LEU A 549 14.10 -3.20 4.76
C LEU A 549 13.99 -4.72 4.82
N VAL A 550 14.70 -5.36 5.75
CA VAL A 550 14.85 -6.83 5.79
C VAL A 550 13.81 -7.46 6.70
N LYS A 551 13.72 -6.99 7.96
CA LYS A 551 12.79 -7.51 8.97
C LYS A 551 11.33 -7.51 8.49
N PRO A 552 10.79 -6.44 7.88
CA PRO A 552 9.39 -6.43 7.45
C PRO A 552 9.08 -7.50 6.39
N LYS A 553 10.05 -7.88 5.55
CA LYS A 553 9.87 -8.97 4.56
C LYS A 553 9.83 -10.33 5.24
N LEU A 554 10.62 -10.52 6.29
CA LEU A 554 10.74 -11.81 6.96
C LEU A 554 9.51 -12.12 7.84
N PHE A 555 8.89 -11.10 8.44
CA PHE A 555 7.84 -11.26 9.44
C PHE A 555 6.46 -10.68 9.02
N TYR A 556 6.27 -10.34 7.74
CA TYR A 556 4.98 -9.83 7.26
C TYR A 556 3.89 -10.87 7.45
N GLY A 557 2.84 -10.54 8.22
CA GLY A 557 1.65 -11.37 8.37
C GLY A 557 1.84 -12.62 9.24
N THR A 558 2.91 -12.74 10.03
CA THR A 558 3.18 -13.96 10.82
C THR A 558 2.09 -14.35 11.81
N PRO A 559 1.21 -13.45 12.34
CA PRO A 559 0.07 -13.92 13.10
C PRO A 559 -0.83 -14.90 12.32
N ALA A 560 -0.93 -14.76 11.00
CA ALA A 560 -1.66 -15.71 10.17
C ALA A 560 -0.87 -17.00 9.86
N TRP A 561 0.46 -16.91 9.72
CA TRP A 561 1.31 -18.04 9.31
C TRP A 561 2.48 -18.26 10.27
N HIS A 562 2.23 -18.53 11.54
CA HIS A 562 3.34 -18.77 12.47
C HIS A 562 4.06 -20.09 12.10
N PRO A 563 5.36 -20.06 11.72
CA PRO A 563 6.07 -21.29 11.39
C PRO A 563 6.39 -22.07 12.67
N TRP A 564 5.81 -23.26 12.83
CA TRP A 564 5.95 -24.06 14.05
C TRP A 564 7.10 -25.07 14.01
N THR A 565 7.58 -25.45 12.83
CA THR A 565 8.67 -26.42 12.72
C THR A 565 10.02 -25.77 13.04
N LYS A 566 10.85 -26.46 13.83
CA LYS A 566 12.22 -26.04 14.18
C LYS A 566 13.03 -25.66 12.93
N THR A 567 12.94 -26.46 11.87
CA THR A 567 13.63 -26.22 10.60
C THR A 567 13.26 -24.88 9.97
N ASN A 568 11.98 -24.48 10.00
CA ASN A 568 11.53 -23.22 9.43
C ASN A 568 11.98 -22.03 10.27
N THR A 569 11.86 -22.12 11.60
CA THR A 569 12.35 -21.10 12.53
C THR A 569 13.86 -20.92 12.40
N GLU A 570 14.63 -21.99 12.25
CA GLU A 570 16.08 -21.94 11.99
C GLU A 570 16.43 -21.36 10.62
N LYS A 571 15.65 -21.64 9.56
CA LYS A 571 15.82 -21.00 8.24
C LYS A 571 15.66 -19.48 8.35
N MET A 572 14.69 -19.00 9.11
CA MET A 572 14.49 -17.58 9.38
C MET A 572 15.64 -17.01 10.24
N ALA A 573 16.03 -17.71 11.31
CA ALA A 573 17.10 -17.30 12.21
C ALA A 573 18.44 -17.17 11.49
N ARG A 574 18.77 -18.09 10.56
CA ARG A 574 19.96 -17.97 9.71
C ARG A 574 20.00 -16.68 8.90
N THR A 575 18.86 -16.17 8.45
CA THR A 575 18.80 -14.88 7.72
C THR A 575 18.99 -13.70 8.65
N GLN A 576 18.44 -13.77 9.87
CA GLN A 576 18.68 -12.77 10.91
C GLN A 576 20.16 -12.76 11.34
N ASN A 577 20.77 -13.93 11.55
CA ASN A 577 22.19 -14.04 11.93
C ASN A 577 23.11 -13.47 10.85
N LYS A 578 22.82 -13.72 9.56
CA LYS A 578 23.52 -13.04 8.46
C LYS A 578 23.39 -11.52 8.52
N ALA A 579 22.23 -11.01 8.92
CA ALA A 579 22.05 -9.57 9.10
C ALA A 579 22.84 -9.04 10.30
N LEU A 580 22.92 -9.78 11.41
CA LEU A 580 23.75 -9.43 12.56
C LEU A 580 25.25 -9.39 12.20
N HIS A 581 25.74 -10.37 11.43
CA HIS A 581 27.11 -10.33 10.87
C HIS A 581 27.34 -9.11 9.99
N PHE A 582 26.36 -8.73 9.16
CA PHE A 582 26.46 -7.51 8.37
C PHE A 582 26.61 -6.26 9.25
N ILE A 583 25.84 -6.20 10.35
CA ILE A 583 25.84 -5.08 11.30
C ILE A 583 27.16 -5.01 12.07
N HIS A 584 27.59 -6.10 12.72
CA HIS A 584 28.67 -6.10 13.70
C HIS A 584 30.03 -6.61 13.17
N GLY A 585 30.04 -7.34 12.06
CA GLY A 585 31.24 -7.97 11.51
C GLY A 585 31.48 -9.36 12.09
N ARG A 586 32.72 -9.63 12.54
CA ARG A 586 33.15 -10.96 13.01
C ARG A 586 32.62 -11.29 14.41
N HIS A 587 32.60 -10.32 15.32
CA HIS A 587 32.07 -10.52 16.66
C HIS A 587 30.58 -10.17 16.67
N VAL A 588 29.73 -11.20 16.75
CA VAL A 588 28.27 -11.04 16.73
C VAL A 588 27.72 -11.22 18.13
N PRO A 589 27.26 -10.14 18.79
CA PRO A 589 26.50 -10.29 20.02
C PRO A 589 25.13 -10.92 19.73
N PRO A 590 24.52 -11.61 20.70
CA PRO A 590 23.14 -12.08 20.62
C PRO A 590 22.17 -10.95 20.25
N PRO A 591 21.06 -11.24 19.52
CA PRO A 591 20.06 -10.23 19.13
C PRO A 591 19.59 -9.36 20.30
N GLU A 592 19.39 -9.94 21.47
CA GLU A 592 18.79 -9.35 22.66
C GLU A 592 19.69 -8.23 23.19
N LYS A 593 21.01 -8.45 23.19
CA LYS A 593 22.04 -7.45 23.53
C LYS A 593 22.08 -6.27 22.53
N GLN A 594 21.33 -6.35 21.44
CA GLN A 594 21.18 -5.30 20.40
C GLN A 594 19.77 -4.71 20.36
N ASN A 595 18.95 -4.96 21.38
CA ASN A 595 17.54 -4.54 21.43
C ASN A 595 16.80 -5.02 20.15
N MET A 596 17.16 -6.21 19.71
CA MET A 596 16.52 -6.98 18.64
C MET A 596 15.99 -8.27 19.24
N LEU A 597 14.84 -8.72 18.77
CA LEU A 597 14.26 -9.97 19.22
C LEU A 597 14.86 -11.13 18.41
N SER A 598 15.14 -12.26 19.06
CA SER A 598 15.34 -13.54 18.36
C SER A 598 14.14 -13.87 17.48
N VAL A 599 14.27 -14.81 16.54
CA VAL A 599 13.13 -15.21 15.69
C VAL A 599 11.94 -15.72 16.52
N PRO A 600 12.11 -16.64 17.49
CA PRO A 600 11.02 -17.05 18.36
C PRO A 600 10.37 -15.88 19.11
N ALA A 601 11.18 -15.04 19.77
CA ALA A 601 10.70 -13.86 20.49
C ALA A 601 9.93 -12.89 19.58
N GLN A 602 10.36 -12.74 18.32
CA GLN A 602 9.70 -11.88 17.35
C GLN A 602 8.35 -12.43 16.89
N LEU A 603 8.22 -13.75 16.79
CA LEU A 603 6.96 -14.40 16.44
C LEU A 603 5.96 -14.26 17.61
N ALA A 604 6.38 -14.57 18.84
CA ALA A 604 5.59 -14.36 20.05
C ALA A 604 5.15 -12.90 20.22
N TYR A 605 6.08 -11.95 20.00
CA TYR A 605 5.77 -10.52 20.00
C TYR A 605 4.68 -10.14 18.99
N ASN A 606 4.75 -10.69 17.77
CA ASN A 606 3.77 -10.39 16.73
C ASN A 606 2.39 -10.96 17.08
N ASP A 607 2.35 -12.17 17.62
CA ASP A 607 1.11 -12.84 18.06
C ASP A 607 0.45 -12.09 19.23
N LEU A 608 1.20 -11.80 20.29
CA LEU A 608 0.73 -11.02 21.45
C LEU A 608 0.27 -9.61 21.06
N LEU A 609 1.02 -8.93 20.18
CA LEU A 609 0.65 -7.61 19.69
C LEU A 609 -0.66 -7.64 18.90
N PHE A 610 -0.87 -8.67 18.08
CA PHE A 610 -2.11 -8.83 17.33
C PHE A 610 -3.28 -9.17 18.26
N PHE A 611 -3.07 -10.07 19.22
CA PHE A 611 -4.07 -10.45 20.22
C PHE A 611 -4.53 -9.26 21.06
N LYS A 612 -3.59 -8.46 21.59
CA LYS A 612 -3.95 -7.24 22.34
C LYS A 612 -4.77 -6.26 21.51
N LYS A 613 -4.44 -6.09 20.23
CA LYS A 613 -5.22 -5.22 19.33
C LYS A 613 -6.65 -5.75 19.12
N SER A 614 -6.80 -7.07 19.01
CA SER A 614 -8.12 -7.71 18.93
C SER A 614 -8.93 -7.49 20.21
N LEU A 615 -8.33 -7.73 21.39
CA LEU A 615 -8.99 -7.50 22.69
C LEU A 615 -9.41 -6.03 22.90
N CYS A 616 -8.65 -5.07 22.38
CA CYS A 616 -8.97 -3.65 22.47
C CYS A 616 -9.91 -3.15 21.35
N GLY A 617 -10.48 -4.02 20.53
CA GLY A 617 -11.38 -3.62 19.42
C GLY A 617 -10.71 -2.82 18.30
N LEU A 618 -9.37 -2.86 18.23
CA LEU A 618 -8.57 -2.18 17.19
C LEU A 618 -8.48 -2.99 15.89
N THR A 619 -8.99 -4.22 15.90
CA THR A 619 -9.16 -5.06 14.72
C THR A 619 -10.53 -5.70 14.73
N GLU A 620 -11.11 -5.94 13.56
CA GLU A 620 -12.39 -6.64 13.40
C GLU A 620 -12.31 -8.16 13.64
N TYR A 621 -11.09 -8.72 13.66
CA TYR A 621 -10.92 -10.12 14.01
C TYR A 621 -11.19 -10.31 15.51
N ASN A 622 -12.17 -11.16 15.84
CA ASN A 622 -12.47 -11.54 17.22
C ASN A 622 -11.63 -12.76 17.62
N ALA A 623 -10.51 -12.51 18.31
CA ALA A 623 -9.64 -13.59 18.78
C ALA A 623 -10.28 -14.47 19.87
N MET A 624 -11.27 -13.93 20.59
CA MET A 624 -11.98 -14.66 21.65
C MET A 624 -13.11 -15.54 21.12
N ALA A 625 -13.44 -15.49 19.82
CA ALA A 625 -14.58 -16.21 19.25
C ALA A 625 -14.54 -17.73 19.47
N ARG A 626 -13.33 -18.32 19.56
CA ARG A 626 -13.11 -19.75 19.80
C ARG A 626 -12.34 -20.03 21.11
N ILE A 627 -12.03 -19.00 21.90
CA ILE A 627 -11.29 -19.13 23.16
C ILE A 627 -12.28 -18.92 24.30
N THR A 628 -12.33 -19.87 25.23
CA THR A 628 -13.20 -19.77 26.41
C THR A 628 -12.40 -19.37 27.65
N GLU A 629 -13.05 -18.69 28.59
CA GLU A 629 -12.49 -18.49 29.93
C GLU A 629 -12.57 -19.81 30.71
N GLY A 630 -11.47 -20.15 31.38
CA GLY A 630 -11.41 -21.35 32.21
C GLY A 630 -12.15 -21.19 33.53
N ARG A 631 -12.46 -22.32 34.18
CA ARG A 631 -12.98 -22.32 35.54
C ARG A 631 -11.95 -21.69 36.47
N VAL A 632 -12.38 -20.71 37.27
CA VAL A 632 -11.54 -20.07 38.29
C VAL A 632 -11.26 -21.07 39.41
N HIS A 633 -10.00 -21.45 39.60
CA HIS A 633 -9.55 -22.28 40.71
C HIS A 633 -9.03 -21.42 41.88
N ARG A 634 -8.95 -21.99 43.09
CA ARG A 634 -8.32 -21.31 44.24
C ARG A 634 -6.87 -20.97 43.89
N GLY A 635 -6.56 -19.68 43.86
CA GLY A 635 -5.23 -19.15 43.54
C GLY A 635 -5.11 -18.51 42.15
N ASP A 636 -6.15 -18.59 41.31
CA ASP A 636 -6.20 -17.82 40.06
C ASP A 636 -6.47 -16.33 40.34
N ASP A 637 -5.85 -15.46 39.54
CA ASP A 637 -6.06 -14.02 39.60
C ASP A 637 -7.48 -13.68 39.12
N PRO A 638 -8.37 -13.15 39.98
CA PRO A 638 -9.75 -12.82 39.60
C PRO A 638 -9.84 -11.76 38.50
N LEU A 639 -8.79 -10.93 38.35
CA LEU A 639 -8.75 -9.88 37.33
C LEU A 639 -8.28 -10.40 35.96
N HIS A 640 -7.65 -11.56 35.93
CA HIS A 640 -7.04 -12.15 34.72
C HIS A 640 -7.33 -13.66 34.64
N PRO A 641 -8.59 -14.06 34.36
CA PRO A 641 -8.95 -15.47 34.26
C PRO A 641 -8.08 -16.18 33.22
N ARG A 642 -7.68 -17.43 33.53
CA ARG A 642 -6.94 -18.26 32.58
C ARG A 642 -7.80 -18.56 31.37
N LEU A 643 -7.25 -18.35 30.19
CA LEU A 643 -7.89 -18.72 28.93
C LEU A 643 -7.70 -20.22 28.67
N GLN A 644 -8.71 -20.85 28.08
CA GLN A 644 -8.66 -22.25 27.64
C GLN A 644 -8.48 -22.35 26.13
N GLN A 645 -7.66 -23.30 25.72
CA GLN A 645 -7.41 -23.56 24.31
C GLN A 645 -8.65 -24.17 23.65
N PRO A 646 -8.99 -23.78 22.40
CA PRO A 646 -9.97 -24.49 21.60
C PRO A 646 -9.54 -25.96 21.40
N PRO A 647 -10.49 -26.87 21.12
CA PRO A 647 -10.14 -28.24 20.77
C PRO A 647 -9.29 -28.28 19.50
N ALA A 648 -8.14 -28.95 19.56
CA ALA A 648 -7.30 -29.22 18.40
C ALA A 648 -6.77 -30.66 18.45
N ARG A 649 -6.96 -31.40 17.36
CA ARG A 649 -6.58 -32.82 17.24
C ARG A 649 -5.22 -33.02 16.62
N THR A 650 -4.80 -32.09 15.77
CA THR A 650 -3.63 -32.26 14.91
C THR A 650 -2.60 -31.19 15.21
N GLU A 651 -1.35 -31.43 14.79
CA GLU A 651 -0.29 -30.42 14.87
C GLU A 651 -0.69 -29.13 14.14
N LEU A 652 -1.46 -29.21 13.05
CA LEU A 652 -1.96 -28.04 12.33
C LEU A 652 -2.90 -27.20 13.21
N GLY A 653 -3.90 -27.85 13.83
CA GLY A 653 -4.86 -27.20 14.73
C GLY A 653 -4.18 -26.60 15.97
N GLN A 654 -3.23 -27.31 16.57
CA GLN A 654 -2.47 -26.84 17.73
C GLN A 654 -1.58 -25.63 17.43
N ASN A 655 -1.26 -25.39 16.15
CA ASN A 655 -0.49 -24.24 15.71
C ASN A 655 -1.35 -23.16 15.04
N ALA A 656 -2.68 -23.30 15.05
CA ALA A 656 -3.61 -22.21 14.72
C ALA A 656 -3.45 -21.04 15.70
N PHE A 657 -3.85 -19.84 15.28
CA PHE A 657 -3.57 -18.61 16.04
C PHE A 657 -4.25 -18.60 17.40
N ASP A 658 -5.54 -18.91 17.41
CA ASP A 658 -6.39 -18.98 18.60
C ASP A 658 -5.98 -20.10 19.58
N TYR A 659 -5.41 -21.20 19.10
CA TYR A 659 -4.87 -22.23 19.98
C TYR A 659 -3.56 -21.80 20.65
N ARG A 660 -2.58 -21.34 19.85
CA ARG A 660 -1.23 -21.09 20.35
C ARG A 660 -1.14 -19.81 21.19
N ILE A 661 -1.97 -18.81 20.90
CA ILE A 661 -1.93 -17.52 21.61
C ILE A 661 -2.32 -17.66 23.08
N VAL A 662 -3.18 -18.62 23.41
CA VAL A 662 -3.66 -18.85 24.78
C VAL A 662 -2.50 -19.14 25.73
N ALA A 663 -1.56 -20.00 25.33
CA ALA A 663 -0.41 -20.33 26.16
C ALA A 663 0.48 -19.10 26.42
N GLU A 664 0.79 -18.34 25.36
CA GLU A 664 1.57 -17.10 25.44
C GLU A 664 0.90 -16.03 26.30
N TRP A 665 -0.42 -15.87 26.16
CA TRP A 665 -1.18 -14.88 26.93
C TRP A 665 -1.33 -15.27 28.40
N ASN A 666 -1.57 -16.54 28.70
CA ASN A 666 -1.66 -17.04 30.07
C ASN A 666 -0.33 -16.90 30.81
N ALA A 667 0.80 -17.09 30.12
CA ALA A 667 2.15 -16.89 30.66
C ALA A 667 2.54 -15.42 30.86
N ALA A 668 1.79 -14.48 30.27
CA ALA A 668 2.06 -13.04 30.41
C ALA A 668 1.69 -12.54 31.82
N PRO A 669 2.56 -11.75 32.48
CA PRO A 669 2.27 -11.19 33.79
C PRO A 669 1.16 -10.12 33.71
N PRO A 670 0.47 -9.81 34.82
CA PRO A 670 -0.59 -8.78 34.86
C PRO A 670 -0.15 -7.45 34.26
N ALA A 671 1.07 -6.99 34.54
CA ALA A 671 1.63 -5.76 33.96
C ALA A 671 1.59 -5.70 32.43
N ILE A 672 1.64 -6.84 31.72
CA ILE A 672 1.49 -6.90 30.26
C ILE A 672 0.01 -6.87 29.86
N LYS A 673 -0.83 -7.60 30.59
CA LYS A 673 -2.27 -7.72 30.32
C LYS A 673 -2.98 -6.39 30.54
N ASP A 674 -2.62 -5.66 31.59
CA ASP A 674 -3.20 -4.37 32.01
C ASP A 674 -2.73 -3.17 31.19
N CYS A 675 -1.65 -3.31 30.42
CA CYS A 675 -1.14 -2.21 29.60
C CYS A 675 -2.18 -1.70 28.59
N THR A 676 -2.19 -0.39 28.36
CA THR A 676 -2.95 0.20 27.25
C THR A 676 -2.40 -0.28 25.91
N ALA A 677 -3.23 -0.30 24.86
CA ALA A 677 -2.78 -0.66 23.51
C ALA A 677 -1.63 0.21 22.98
N ALA A 678 -1.51 1.46 23.46
CA ALA A 678 -0.43 2.38 23.10
C ALA A 678 0.91 2.02 23.77
N GLN A 679 0.88 1.57 25.03
CA GLN A 679 2.07 1.18 25.79
C GLN A 679 2.52 -0.25 25.46
N PHE A 680 1.56 -1.14 25.15
CA PHE A 680 1.79 -2.57 24.93
C PHE A 680 2.97 -2.91 23.99
N PRO A 681 3.18 -2.24 22.84
CA PRO A 681 4.28 -2.59 21.93
C PRO A 681 5.67 -2.46 22.57
N ALA A 682 5.87 -1.54 23.51
CA ALA A 682 7.14 -1.36 24.19
C ALA A 682 7.32 -2.38 25.31
N VAL A 683 6.29 -2.56 26.14
CA VAL A 683 6.32 -3.45 27.31
C VAL A 683 6.38 -4.92 26.88
N CYS A 684 5.56 -5.32 25.89
CA CYS A 684 5.59 -6.67 25.30
C CYS A 684 6.96 -6.99 24.69
N LYS A 685 7.61 -6.02 24.05
CA LYS A 685 8.95 -6.22 23.49
C LYS A 685 9.99 -6.51 24.59
N ALA A 686 9.92 -5.81 25.71
CA ALA A 686 10.81 -6.05 26.85
C ALA A 686 10.56 -7.45 27.45
N TYR A 687 9.28 -7.81 27.63
CA TYR A 687 8.86 -9.11 28.13
C TYR A 687 9.35 -10.29 27.29
N VAL A 688 9.04 -10.29 25.98
CA VAL A 688 9.45 -11.42 25.11
C VAL A 688 10.96 -11.52 24.96
N SER A 689 11.70 -10.41 25.14
CA SER A 689 13.16 -10.40 25.09
C SER A 689 13.82 -10.98 26.35
N ALA A 690 13.06 -11.11 27.44
CA ALA A 690 13.56 -11.67 28.70
C ALA A 690 13.31 -13.18 28.82
N ILE A 691 12.30 -13.69 28.11
CA ILE A 691 11.86 -15.09 28.18
C ILE A 691 12.53 -15.97 27.13
N TYR A 692 12.74 -15.42 25.95
CA TYR A 692 13.32 -16.08 24.78
C TYR A 692 14.75 -15.62 24.55
#